data_AF-A0A7W0VUC7-F1
#
_entry.id   AF-A0A7W0VUC7-F1
#
_cell.length_a   1.000
_cell.length_b   1.000
_cell.length_c   1.000
_cell.angle_alpha   90.00
_cell.angle_beta   90.00
_cell.angle_gamma   90.00
#
_symmetry.space_group_name_H-M   'P 1'
#
loop_
_entity.id
_entity.type
_entity.pdbx_description
1 polymer ?
#
loop_
_entity_poly.entity_id
_entity_poly.type
_entity_poly.pdbx_seq_one_letter_code
_entity_poly.pdbx_strand_id
1 'polypeptide(L)'
;MVHAARKLAIASALIACLALGSRDAHAANRTFATGSLIIPMDLSYQSTGMFQAYGLVYQLLRQGVHVHWLIEPNKTWHAAPCNTAGDLCAWDCGVEGSGVKCTYPTASPDVSAMTKVIWDDTGTAARGSALGTHRYRGGPFAIDAADHDKALAIIDAWNDRTKWAANPWAMRSVFHVTTVHEATAAFTGNSAREMVASPTIAVFADGNEDIATGYLRAAGIPQDNGTEFPAQKCGATNCGPGTANPSMLTEEAIAGDLGTCNAPNRNHKNGALFKSDGTPAFCQIMSMHWGVSERERVECEGGCPQTQAGCTGQKFTFHGHEVVAEVRAFLEYPTHFFAQCQAVNAYENLVPNPAWPYLDDAGRNGHFLTTAGTPPLCPTNTCTNGNYECVAGACGGQACCLPKPATWQNMPGFEVAQSPSTVKVLRPDVPYNQLDGEFGPVGGSEPAYNLSSYLSSTYQNNRQVTLLTGPNGPGSQDLWMSGYLDGCEDIIFKGDENVPHAIGCGGKISYLGGHSFSTNVPVTSGSQSQGTRLFLNALFEAQCTVTPIGPGGGGGGSDSDGDGVGDGSDPFPDDPNRCGDSDADGCDDCSTGGFDTENDCEGGPGGSNSGGCCDAGSSGSGLPTALLGVYVGALLLRSRSRRPHA
;
A
#
# COMPACT_ATOMS: atom_id res chain seq x y z
N MET A 1 -39.17 48.51 51.03
CA MET A 1 -37.89 49.25 51.08
C MET A 1 -36.93 48.51 50.15
N VAL A 2 -36.77 48.95 48.90
CA VAL A 2 -35.88 50.05 48.49
C VAL A 2 -34.40 49.64 48.62
N HIS A 3 -33.85 49.29 47.46
CA HIS A 3 -32.58 49.75 46.90
C HIS A 3 -31.23 49.42 47.56
N ALA A 4 -30.35 49.00 46.64
CA ALA A 4 -28.97 49.46 46.43
C ALA A 4 -27.86 48.84 47.28
N ALA A 5 -26.62 48.66 46.77
CA ALA A 5 -26.06 48.64 45.43
C ALA A 5 -24.53 48.41 45.61
N ARG A 6 -23.89 47.71 44.64
CA ARG A 6 -22.56 48.03 44.03
C ARG A 6 -21.33 48.07 44.98
N LYS A 7 -20.17 47.45 44.72
CA LYS A 7 -19.32 47.29 43.51
C LYS A 7 -18.10 46.42 43.95
N LEU A 8 -17.66 45.39 43.22
CA LEU A 8 -16.71 45.38 42.08
C LEU A 8 -15.22 45.23 42.47
N ALA A 9 -14.61 44.07 42.14
CA ALA A 9 -13.22 43.89 41.64
C ALA A 9 -12.99 42.38 41.31
N ILE A 10 -13.11 41.98 40.04
CA ILE A 10 -12.02 41.55 39.13
C ILE A 10 -11.33 40.24 39.53
N ALA A 11 -11.63 39.18 38.78
CA ALA A 11 -10.68 38.11 38.46
C ALA A 11 -11.06 37.54 37.08
N SER A 12 -10.43 38.06 36.04
CA SER A 12 -10.38 37.43 34.72
C SER A 12 -9.24 36.42 34.74
N ALA A 13 -9.55 35.13 34.64
CA ALA A 13 -8.59 34.11 34.27
C ALA A 13 -9.06 33.49 32.95
N LEU A 14 -8.25 33.68 31.92
CA LEU A 14 -8.37 33.06 30.60
C LEU A 14 -8.44 31.53 30.77
N ILE A 15 -9.52 30.93 30.31
CA ILE A 15 -9.53 29.54 29.85
C ILE A 15 -9.00 29.61 28.41
N ALA A 16 -7.69 29.40 28.25
CA ALA A 16 -7.13 29.03 26.96
C ALA A 16 -7.34 27.53 26.81
N CYS A 17 -8.44 27.12 26.19
CA CYS A 17 -8.55 25.77 25.64
C CYS A 17 -7.46 25.63 24.58
N LEU A 18 -6.41 24.86 24.87
CA LEU A 18 -5.61 24.24 23.82
C LEU A 18 -6.52 23.21 23.14
N ALA A 19 -7.02 23.56 21.96
CA ALA A 19 -7.47 22.57 21.00
C ALA A 19 -6.21 21.90 20.43
N LEU A 20 -5.74 20.86 21.11
CA LEU A 20 -4.89 19.85 20.49
C LEU A 20 -5.84 19.00 19.66
N GLY A 21 -5.88 19.27 18.36
CA GLY A 21 -6.57 18.41 17.41
C GLY A 21 -5.74 17.15 17.18
N SER A 22 -6.36 16.00 17.35
CA SER A 22 -5.98 14.76 16.70
C SER A 22 -5.67 15.04 15.22
N ARG A 23 -4.53 14.57 14.71
CA ARG A 23 -4.19 14.74 13.30
C ARG A 23 -4.77 13.57 12.54
N ASP A 24 -5.93 13.80 11.95
CA ASP A 24 -6.65 12.79 11.17
C ASP A 24 -5.85 12.35 9.93
N ALA A 25 -5.86 11.04 9.64
CA ALA A 25 -5.45 10.48 8.36
C ALA A 25 -6.52 10.77 7.28
N HIS A 26 -6.58 12.01 6.80
CA HIS A 26 -7.60 12.48 5.84
C HIS A 26 -7.02 13.29 4.68
N ALA A 27 -7.77 13.30 3.57
CA ALA A 27 -7.56 14.17 2.41
C ALA A 27 -7.75 15.65 2.79
N ALA A 28 -6.74 16.25 3.42
CA ALA A 28 -6.77 17.63 3.87
C ALA A 28 -5.91 18.52 2.96
N ASN A 29 -6.37 19.75 2.73
CA ASN A 29 -5.49 20.80 2.23
C ASN A 29 -4.42 21.07 3.29
N ARG A 30 -3.18 20.66 2.98
CA ARG A 30 -2.02 20.82 3.86
C ARG A 30 -1.11 21.91 3.30
N THR A 31 -0.63 22.78 4.17
CA THR A 31 0.42 23.75 3.83
C THR A 31 1.78 23.17 4.19
N PHE A 32 2.65 23.06 3.19
CA PHE A 32 4.03 22.64 3.32
C PHE A 32 4.91 23.88 3.43
N ALA A 33 5.78 23.91 4.45
CA ALA A 33 6.68 25.03 4.68
C ALA A 33 7.80 25.12 3.63
N THR A 34 8.50 26.25 3.59
CA THR A 34 9.75 26.36 2.82
C THR A 34 10.76 25.32 3.32
N GLY A 35 11.49 24.70 2.40
CA GLY A 35 12.38 23.57 2.69
C GLY A 35 11.71 22.20 2.56
N SER A 36 10.39 22.12 2.36
CA SER A 36 9.73 20.83 2.07
C SER A 36 10.25 20.23 0.76
N LEU A 37 10.36 18.91 0.69
CA LEU A 37 10.87 18.21 -0.50
C LEU A 37 9.71 17.69 -1.35
N ILE A 38 9.90 17.65 -2.67
CA ILE A 38 8.94 17.14 -3.64
C ILE A 38 9.65 16.13 -4.54
N ILE A 39 9.08 14.93 -4.67
CA ILE A 39 9.46 13.92 -5.67
C ILE A 39 8.46 14.05 -6.83
N PRO A 40 8.88 14.60 -7.99
CA PRO A 40 8.00 14.75 -9.14
C PRO A 40 7.62 13.38 -9.71
N MET A 41 6.38 13.26 -10.21
CA MET A 41 5.86 12.03 -10.84
C MET A 41 5.34 12.30 -12.26
N ASP A 42 5.84 13.37 -12.88
CA ASP A 42 5.53 13.80 -14.25
C ASP A 42 6.69 13.53 -15.22
N LEU A 43 6.40 13.32 -16.50
CA LEU A 43 7.39 13.00 -17.53
C LEU A 43 8.36 14.15 -17.82
N SER A 44 8.02 15.38 -17.43
CA SER A 44 8.90 16.54 -17.66
C SER A 44 10.12 16.52 -16.74
N TYR A 45 9.97 16.02 -15.51
CA TYR A 45 11.03 16.01 -14.50
C TYR A 45 11.41 14.63 -13.99
N GLN A 46 10.63 13.59 -14.29
CA GLN A 46 10.87 12.25 -13.77
C GLN A 46 10.70 11.17 -14.85
N SER A 47 11.40 11.31 -15.99
CA SER A 47 11.29 10.33 -17.07
C SER A 47 12.18 9.10 -16.86
N THR A 48 13.36 9.24 -16.26
CA THR A 48 14.34 8.16 -16.10
C THR A 48 14.28 7.54 -14.71
N GLY A 49 14.03 8.35 -13.68
CA GLY A 49 13.90 7.87 -12.29
C GLY A 49 12.48 7.49 -11.87
N MET A 50 11.50 7.45 -12.78
CA MET A 50 10.06 7.25 -12.48
C MET A 50 9.81 6.04 -11.57
N PHE A 51 10.37 4.88 -11.91
CA PHE A 51 10.17 3.68 -11.11
C PHE A 51 10.96 3.74 -9.79
N GLN A 52 12.17 4.29 -9.84
CA GLN A 52 13.05 4.45 -8.68
C GLN A 52 12.49 5.43 -7.65
N ALA A 53 11.59 6.33 -8.05
CA ALA A 53 10.85 7.20 -7.12
C ALA A 53 10.02 6.38 -6.13
N TYR A 54 9.38 5.29 -6.57
CA TYR A 54 8.64 4.40 -5.67
C TYR A 54 9.57 3.66 -4.69
N GLY A 55 10.74 3.21 -5.14
CA GLY A 55 11.74 2.63 -4.23
C GLY A 55 12.30 3.63 -3.23
N LEU A 56 12.49 4.89 -3.64
CA LEU A 56 12.86 5.97 -2.71
C LEU A 56 11.76 6.19 -1.65
N VAL A 57 10.49 6.27 -2.06
CA VAL A 57 9.36 6.39 -1.13
C VAL A 57 9.32 5.21 -0.17
N TYR A 58 9.51 3.97 -0.65
CA TYR A 58 9.62 2.79 0.20
C TYR A 58 10.71 2.95 1.27
N GLN A 59 11.91 3.43 0.91
CA GLN A 59 13.02 3.58 1.84
C GLN A 59 12.84 4.75 2.82
N LEU A 60 12.16 5.82 2.39
CA LEU A 60 11.77 6.92 3.28
C LEU A 60 10.82 6.42 4.37
N LEU A 61 9.75 5.72 3.96
CA LEU A 61 8.77 5.16 4.89
C LEU A 61 9.39 4.11 5.83
N ARG A 62 10.22 3.20 5.30
CA ARG A 62 10.92 2.18 6.10
C ARG A 62 11.82 2.78 7.19
N GLN A 63 12.29 4.01 6.99
CA GLN A 63 13.15 4.73 7.93
C GLN A 63 12.37 5.79 8.73
N GLY A 64 11.04 5.73 8.72
CA GLY A 64 10.15 6.61 9.51
C GLY A 64 10.16 8.06 9.05
N VAL A 65 10.22 8.31 7.74
CA VAL A 65 9.92 9.62 7.14
C VAL A 65 8.50 9.57 6.59
N HIS A 66 7.66 10.51 7.00
CA HIS A 66 6.28 10.58 6.51
C HIS A 66 6.26 11.13 5.09
N VAL A 67 5.42 10.54 4.24
CA VAL A 67 5.32 10.92 2.83
C VAL A 67 3.86 11.22 2.46
N HIS A 68 3.61 12.43 1.99
CA HIS A 68 2.31 12.87 1.52
C HIS A 68 2.16 12.65 0.03
N TRP A 69 1.11 11.94 -0.38
CA TRP A 69 0.75 11.79 -1.79
C TRP A 69 -0.22 12.89 -2.20
N LEU A 70 0.24 13.83 -3.02
CA LEU A 70 -0.53 15.01 -3.37
C LEU A 70 -1.37 14.78 -4.62
N ILE A 71 -2.69 14.96 -4.51
CA ILE A 71 -3.61 14.77 -5.62
C ILE A 71 -4.71 15.83 -5.56
N GLU A 72 -4.92 16.55 -6.65
CA GLU A 72 -6.01 17.54 -6.72
C GLU A 72 -7.38 16.84 -6.73
N PRO A 73 -8.30 17.11 -5.79
CA PRO A 73 -9.60 16.45 -5.73
C PRO A 73 -10.46 16.65 -6.99
N ASN A 74 -10.30 17.78 -7.68
CA ASN A 74 -11.03 18.08 -8.92
C ASN A 74 -10.20 17.81 -10.18
N LYS A 75 -9.23 16.89 -10.09
CA LYS A 75 -8.33 16.59 -11.19
C LYS A 75 -9.09 16.09 -12.41
N THR A 76 -8.68 16.58 -13.57
CA THR A 76 -9.29 16.25 -14.86
C THR A 76 -8.29 15.56 -15.76
N TRP A 77 -8.78 14.73 -16.68
CA TRP A 77 -7.97 14.08 -17.71
C TRP A 77 -8.20 14.76 -19.07
N HIS A 78 -7.11 15.16 -19.74
CA HIS A 78 -7.16 15.70 -21.10
C HIS A 78 -6.72 14.63 -22.10
N ALA A 79 -7.67 14.06 -22.84
CA ALA A 79 -7.43 12.91 -23.71
C ALA A 79 -6.67 13.24 -25.01
N ALA A 80 -6.71 14.49 -25.48
CA ALA A 80 -5.87 14.94 -26.59
C ALA A 80 -4.50 15.44 -26.08
N PRO A 81 -3.46 15.46 -26.92
CA PRO A 81 -2.23 16.19 -26.61
C PRO A 81 -2.50 17.63 -26.18
N CYS A 82 -1.91 18.08 -25.07
CA CYS A 82 -2.16 19.42 -24.54
C CYS A 82 -1.73 20.57 -25.46
N ASN A 83 -0.96 20.28 -26.51
CA ASN A 83 -0.54 21.22 -27.54
C ASN A 83 -1.42 21.17 -28.82
N THR A 84 -2.58 20.49 -28.78
CA THR A 84 -3.49 20.39 -29.92
C THR A 84 -4.07 21.76 -30.28
N ALA A 85 -3.93 22.17 -31.55
CA ALA A 85 -4.41 23.46 -32.01
C ALA A 85 -5.94 23.58 -31.86
N GLY A 86 -6.41 24.59 -31.12
CA GLY A 86 -7.82 24.79 -30.81
C GLY A 86 -8.33 24.02 -29.58
N ASP A 87 -7.48 23.19 -28.96
CA ASP A 87 -7.76 22.36 -27.78
C ASP A 87 -6.53 22.33 -26.86
N LEU A 88 -6.01 23.53 -26.52
CA LEU A 88 -4.83 23.66 -25.68
C LEU A 88 -5.20 23.55 -24.20
N CYS A 89 -4.37 22.82 -23.45
CA CYS A 89 -4.48 22.81 -22.00
C CYS A 89 -4.17 24.20 -21.40
N ALA A 90 -4.85 24.53 -20.29
CA ALA A 90 -4.64 25.80 -19.59
C ALA A 90 -3.25 25.91 -18.94
N TRP A 91 -2.59 24.78 -18.66
CA TRP A 91 -1.31 24.69 -17.96
C TRP A 91 -0.13 24.41 -18.91
N ASP A 92 1.09 24.72 -18.48
CA ASP A 92 2.33 24.42 -19.21
C ASP A 92 2.95 23.11 -18.72
N CYS A 93 3.69 22.40 -19.57
CA CYS A 93 4.20 21.05 -19.27
C CYS A 93 5.27 21.01 -18.17
N GLY A 94 6.02 22.10 -18.03
CA GLY A 94 7.03 22.29 -17.01
C GLY A 94 6.75 23.56 -16.23
N VAL A 95 7.72 24.48 -16.27
CA VAL A 95 7.62 25.79 -15.62
C VAL A 95 6.40 26.55 -16.13
N GLU A 96 5.59 27.04 -15.18
CA GLU A 96 4.39 27.81 -15.46
C GLU A 96 4.74 29.17 -16.07
N GLY A 97 4.05 29.54 -17.16
CA GLY A 97 4.29 30.77 -17.90
C GLY A 97 5.32 30.62 -19.04
N SER A 98 5.86 29.42 -19.26
CA SER A 98 6.76 29.12 -20.39
C SER A 98 6.03 29.11 -21.74
N GLY A 99 4.72 28.87 -21.73
CA GLY A 99 3.91 28.67 -22.94
C GLY A 99 4.13 27.32 -23.63
N VAL A 100 5.00 26.46 -23.08
CA VAL A 100 5.31 25.14 -23.64
C VAL A 100 4.26 24.13 -23.15
N LYS A 101 3.40 23.67 -24.05
CA LYS A 101 2.36 22.67 -23.75
C LYS A 101 2.89 21.25 -23.92
N CYS A 102 2.37 20.31 -23.13
CA CYS A 102 2.73 18.90 -23.27
C CYS A 102 2.31 18.39 -24.65
N THR A 103 3.19 17.65 -25.32
CA THR A 103 2.93 17.08 -26.65
C THR A 103 2.14 15.77 -26.57
N TYR A 104 1.50 15.51 -25.44
CA TYR A 104 0.86 14.24 -25.11
C TYR A 104 -0.36 14.44 -24.18
N PRO A 105 -1.29 13.47 -24.14
CA PRO A 105 -2.41 13.46 -23.20
C PRO A 105 -1.92 13.42 -21.75
N THR A 106 -2.53 14.23 -20.88
CA THR A 106 -2.12 14.31 -19.48
C THR A 106 -3.26 14.80 -18.60
N ALA A 107 -3.16 14.54 -17.30
CA ALA A 107 -4.05 15.10 -16.32
C ALA A 107 -3.73 16.57 -16.02
N SER A 108 -4.69 17.27 -15.41
CA SER A 108 -4.45 18.57 -14.81
C SER A 108 -3.46 18.46 -13.64
N PRO A 109 -2.74 19.55 -13.30
CA PRO A 109 -1.82 19.60 -12.17
C PRO A 109 -2.44 19.23 -10.82
N ASP A 110 -1.64 18.60 -9.97
CA ASP A 110 -1.98 18.26 -8.57
C ASP A 110 -1.64 19.40 -7.61
N VAL A 111 -0.49 20.04 -7.83
CA VAL A 111 0.02 21.09 -6.94
C VAL A 111 0.95 22.04 -7.69
N SER A 112 1.01 23.29 -7.23
CA SER A 112 1.96 24.28 -7.72
C SER A 112 2.94 24.65 -6.62
N ALA A 113 4.25 24.59 -6.91
CA ALA A 113 5.28 24.99 -5.95
C ALA A 113 6.45 25.69 -6.64
N MET A 114 7.02 26.69 -5.97
CA MET A 114 8.27 27.31 -6.38
C MET A 114 9.43 26.53 -5.79
N THR A 115 10.37 26.06 -6.64
CA THR A 115 11.37 25.08 -6.21
C THR A 115 12.76 25.30 -6.79
N LYS A 116 13.74 24.61 -6.21
CA LYS A 116 15.10 24.41 -6.74
C LYS A 116 15.42 22.92 -6.84
N VAL A 117 16.35 22.56 -7.71
CA VAL A 117 16.79 21.17 -7.92
C VAL A 117 17.62 20.67 -6.75
N ILE A 118 17.36 19.46 -6.28
CA ILE A 118 18.23 18.69 -5.37
C ILE A 118 18.92 17.57 -6.12
N TRP A 119 18.15 16.79 -6.87
CA TRP A 119 18.60 15.77 -7.81
C TRP A 119 17.80 15.90 -9.10
N ASP A 120 18.43 15.56 -10.23
CA ASP A 120 17.83 15.58 -11.56
C ASP A 120 18.18 14.27 -12.27
N ASP A 121 17.16 13.53 -12.70
CA ASP A 121 17.31 12.22 -13.33
C ASP A 121 17.98 12.27 -14.72
N THR A 122 17.98 13.43 -15.36
CA THR A 122 18.68 13.67 -16.63
C THR A 122 20.14 14.10 -16.43
N GLY A 123 20.50 14.55 -15.22
CA GLY A 123 21.81 15.12 -14.90
C GLY A 123 22.12 16.44 -15.62
N THR A 124 21.10 17.13 -16.15
CA THR A 124 21.25 18.38 -16.91
C THR A 124 21.27 19.62 -16.01
N ALA A 125 20.53 19.60 -14.90
CA ALA A 125 20.46 20.68 -13.93
C ALA A 125 21.34 20.40 -12.71
N ALA A 126 22.16 21.38 -12.32
CA ALA A 126 22.97 21.27 -11.12
C ALA A 126 22.11 21.42 -9.84
N ARG A 127 22.53 20.77 -8.76
CA ARG A 127 21.94 20.97 -7.42
C ARG A 127 21.93 22.46 -7.04
N GLY A 128 20.80 22.94 -6.55
CA GLY A 128 20.54 24.34 -6.21
C GLY A 128 20.03 25.20 -7.36
N SER A 129 19.95 24.68 -8.60
CA SER A 129 19.39 25.42 -9.74
C SER A 129 17.94 25.80 -9.48
N ALA A 130 17.58 27.06 -9.65
CA ALA A 130 16.19 27.52 -9.51
C ALA A 130 15.34 27.07 -10.70
N LEU A 131 14.15 26.53 -10.44
CA LEU A 131 13.20 26.09 -11.48
C LEU A 131 11.99 27.03 -11.64
N GLY A 132 11.81 27.99 -10.72
CA GLY A 132 10.61 28.81 -10.68
C GLY A 132 9.40 28.02 -10.20
N THR A 133 8.20 28.45 -10.59
CA THR A 133 6.94 27.78 -10.22
C THR A 133 6.65 26.64 -11.19
N HIS A 134 6.60 25.42 -10.67
CA HIS A 134 6.20 24.24 -11.42
C HIS A 134 4.80 23.78 -11.02
N ARG A 135 4.07 23.23 -11.98
CA ARG A 135 2.75 22.61 -11.81
C ARG A 135 2.89 21.10 -11.95
N TYR A 136 3.13 20.44 -10.82
CA TYR A 136 3.39 19.00 -10.76
C TYR A 136 2.15 18.19 -11.15
N ARG A 137 2.38 17.03 -11.77
CA ARG A 137 1.35 16.09 -12.23
C ARG A 137 1.72 14.66 -11.84
N GLY A 138 0.81 13.74 -12.15
CA GLY A 138 1.03 12.31 -11.95
C GLY A 138 1.11 11.90 -10.49
N GLY A 139 0.55 12.70 -9.57
CA GLY A 139 0.54 12.42 -8.14
C GLY A 139 1.93 12.53 -7.52
N PRO A 140 2.52 13.73 -7.42
CA PRO A 140 3.83 13.91 -6.79
C PRO A 140 3.78 13.57 -5.30
N PHE A 141 4.92 13.15 -4.76
CA PHE A 141 5.09 12.94 -3.32
C PHE A 141 5.73 14.16 -2.68
N ALA A 142 5.29 14.51 -1.47
CA ALA A 142 5.85 15.60 -0.67
C ALA A 142 6.28 15.12 0.70
N ILE A 143 7.33 15.74 1.23
CA ILE A 143 7.89 15.46 2.55
C ILE A 143 7.95 16.79 3.29
N ASP A 144 7.47 16.82 4.53
CA ASP A 144 7.46 18.03 5.32
C ASP A 144 8.87 18.56 5.63
N ALA A 145 8.96 19.89 5.77
CA ALA A 145 10.21 20.54 6.14
C ALA A 145 10.77 20.06 7.50
N ALA A 146 9.91 19.52 8.38
CA ALA A 146 10.34 18.93 9.65
C ALA A 146 11.19 17.67 9.45
N ASP A 147 10.90 16.88 8.41
CA ASP A 147 11.63 15.65 8.08
C ASP A 147 12.77 15.91 7.06
N HIS A 148 12.98 17.16 6.65
CA HIS A 148 13.89 17.52 5.56
C HIS A 148 15.28 16.89 5.68
N ASP A 149 15.97 17.08 6.80
CA ASP A 149 17.37 16.64 6.94
C ASP A 149 17.48 15.11 6.95
N LYS A 150 16.53 14.44 7.59
CA LYS A 150 16.43 12.97 7.63
C LYS A 150 16.16 12.42 6.23
N ALA A 151 15.18 12.98 5.53
CA ALA A 151 14.84 12.62 4.17
C ALA A 151 16.01 12.87 3.21
N LEU A 152 16.69 14.01 3.31
CA LEU A 152 17.78 14.39 2.43
C LEU A 152 18.97 13.42 2.54
N ALA A 153 19.27 12.94 3.75
CA ALA A 153 20.31 11.93 3.96
C ALA A 153 19.97 10.61 3.23
N ILE A 154 18.72 10.16 3.32
CA ILE A 154 18.20 8.96 2.63
C ILE A 154 18.23 9.17 1.11
N ILE A 155 17.72 10.30 0.63
CA ILE A 155 17.67 10.67 -0.79
C ILE A 155 19.08 10.70 -1.40
N ASP A 156 20.04 11.30 -0.72
CA ASP A 156 21.41 11.34 -1.21
C ASP A 156 22.03 9.94 -1.22
N ALA A 157 21.79 9.09 -0.22
CA ALA A 157 22.28 7.70 -0.22
C ALA A 157 21.62 6.86 -1.34
N TRP A 158 20.34 7.10 -1.62
CA TRP A 158 19.62 6.45 -2.71
C TRP A 158 20.18 6.80 -4.09
N ASN A 159 20.46 8.08 -4.33
CA ASN A 159 20.91 8.60 -5.63
C ASN A 159 22.43 8.56 -5.84
N ASP A 160 23.24 8.46 -4.78
CA ASP A 160 24.70 8.43 -4.87
C ASP A 160 25.26 7.04 -4.56
N ARG A 161 25.66 6.31 -5.61
CA ARG A 161 26.27 4.98 -5.48
C ARG A 161 27.56 4.96 -4.66
N THR A 162 28.25 6.08 -4.52
CA THR A 162 29.45 6.16 -3.66
C THR A 162 29.11 6.04 -2.18
N LYS A 163 27.85 6.31 -1.79
CA LYS A 163 27.36 6.17 -0.41
C LYS A 163 26.85 4.78 -0.07
N TRP A 164 26.67 3.90 -1.05
CA TRP A 164 26.06 2.57 -0.85
C TRP A 164 26.87 1.67 0.09
N ALA A 165 28.20 1.75 0.06
CA ALA A 165 29.03 0.96 0.99
C ALA A 165 28.74 1.28 2.47
N ALA A 166 28.41 2.54 2.77
CA ALA A 166 28.00 2.97 4.10
C ALA A 166 26.48 2.82 4.34
N ASN A 167 25.70 2.62 3.27
CA ASN A 167 24.23 2.49 3.30
C ASN A 167 23.81 1.26 2.47
N PRO A 168 24.07 0.02 2.94
CA PRO A 168 23.81 -1.18 2.16
C PRO A 168 22.35 -1.35 1.74
N TRP A 169 21.40 -0.79 2.51
CA TRP A 169 19.97 -0.77 2.19
C TRP A 169 19.64 -0.05 0.87
N ALA A 170 20.52 0.82 0.36
CA ALA A 170 20.35 1.53 -0.91
C ALA A 170 20.88 0.73 -2.12
N MET A 171 21.61 -0.37 -1.89
CA MET A 171 22.21 -1.18 -2.96
C MET A 171 21.15 -1.92 -3.75
N ARG A 172 21.25 -1.83 -5.08
CA ARG A 172 20.30 -2.43 -6.02
C ARG A 172 20.92 -2.60 -7.39
N SER A 173 20.43 -3.59 -8.14
CA SER A 173 20.99 -3.94 -9.46
C SER A 173 20.54 -2.98 -10.57
N VAL A 174 19.30 -2.48 -10.50
CA VAL A 174 18.75 -1.47 -11.41
C VAL A 174 18.87 -0.11 -10.75
N PHE A 175 19.54 0.82 -11.41
CA PHE A 175 19.84 2.14 -10.85
C PHE A 175 19.53 3.24 -11.86
N HIS A 176 18.66 4.14 -11.45
CA HIS A 176 18.45 5.45 -12.07
C HIS A 176 18.35 6.50 -10.95
N VAL A 177 18.82 7.71 -11.24
CA VAL A 177 18.68 8.83 -10.31
C VAL A 177 17.20 9.21 -10.25
N THR A 178 16.68 9.40 -9.04
CA THR A 178 15.35 9.98 -8.80
C THR A 178 15.48 11.49 -8.68
N THR A 179 14.62 12.23 -9.38
CA THR A 179 14.58 13.69 -9.31
C THR A 179 13.94 14.08 -7.99
N VAL A 180 14.52 15.08 -7.32
CA VAL A 180 13.97 15.66 -6.10
C VAL A 180 14.14 17.16 -6.17
N HIS A 181 13.08 17.88 -5.82
CA HIS A 181 13.08 19.33 -5.71
C HIS A 181 12.88 19.75 -4.25
N GLU A 182 13.37 20.93 -3.89
CA GLU A 182 13.13 21.57 -2.59
C GLU A 182 12.34 22.86 -2.79
N ALA A 183 11.28 23.03 -1.99
CA ALA A 183 10.41 24.19 -2.03
C ALA A 183 11.13 25.44 -1.50
N THR A 184 11.20 26.49 -2.31
CA THR A 184 11.81 27.79 -1.92
C THR A 184 10.78 28.78 -1.37
N ALA A 185 9.51 28.38 -1.34
CA ALA A 185 8.40 29.08 -0.71
C ALA A 185 7.40 28.05 -0.18
N ALA A 186 6.58 28.42 0.81
CA ALA A 186 5.48 27.58 1.25
C ALA A 186 4.47 27.36 0.11
N PHE A 187 3.85 26.19 0.08
CA PHE A 187 2.80 25.85 -0.88
C PHE A 187 1.70 25.03 -0.21
N THR A 188 0.53 24.97 -0.82
CA THR A 188 -0.60 24.17 -0.33
C THR A 188 -0.98 23.14 -1.40
N GLY A 189 -1.17 21.90 -0.97
CA GLY A 189 -1.68 20.81 -1.79
C GLY A 189 -2.65 19.95 -1.00
N ASN A 190 -3.52 19.22 -1.68
CA ASN A 190 -4.37 18.24 -1.03
C ASN A 190 -3.57 16.95 -0.83
N SER A 191 -3.34 16.59 0.44
CA SER A 191 -2.67 15.34 0.81
C SER A 191 -3.67 14.22 0.79
N ALA A 192 -3.88 13.57 -0.36
CA ALA A 192 -4.84 12.48 -0.51
C ALA A 192 -4.51 11.28 0.38
N ARG A 193 -3.21 11.07 0.69
CA ARG A 193 -2.70 10.09 1.65
C ARG A 193 -1.48 10.62 2.39
N GLU A 194 -1.43 10.43 3.71
CA GLU A 194 -0.21 10.52 4.51
C GLU A 194 0.27 9.08 4.78
N MET A 195 1.34 8.68 4.12
CA MET A 195 1.94 7.35 4.30
C MET A 195 2.96 7.42 5.42
N VAL A 196 2.88 6.45 6.32
CA VAL A 196 3.70 6.36 7.54
C VAL A 196 4.49 5.04 7.62
N ALA A 197 4.12 4.03 6.83
CA ALA A 197 4.79 2.73 6.82
C ALA A 197 5.04 2.19 5.40
N SER A 198 6.19 1.53 5.24
CA SER A 198 6.51 0.81 4.00
C SER A 198 5.71 -0.49 3.92
N PRO A 199 5.07 -0.82 2.78
CA PRO A 199 4.30 -2.05 2.67
C PRO A 199 5.21 -3.29 2.69
N THR A 200 4.82 -4.33 3.43
CA THR A 200 5.42 -5.66 3.33
C THR A 200 4.80 -6.43 2.16
N ILE A 201 5.63 -7.04 1.32
CA ILE A 201 5.21 -7.49 -0.01
C ILE A 201 5.38 -9.01 -0.15
N ALA A 202 4.30 -9.70 -0.53
CA ALA A 202 4.34 -11.06 -1.05
C ALA A 202 4.12 -11.08 -2.57
N VAL A 203 4.88 -11.94 -3.25
CA VAL A 203 4.69 -12.25 -4.67
C VAL A 203 4.32 -13.71 -4.79
N PHE A 204 3.18 -14.01 -5.42
CA PHE A 204 2.80 -15.38 -5.71
C PHE A 204 3.70 -15.92 -6.82
N ALA A 205 4.50 -16.94 -6.50
CA ALA A 205 5.29 -17.75 -7.44
C ALA A 205 4.40 -18.63 -8.32
N ASP A 206 3.58 -17.99 -9.16
CA ASP A 206 2.58 -18.61 -10.03
C ASP A 206 3.13 -19.03 -11.41
N GLY A 207 4.44 -19.04 -11.55
CA GLY A 207 5.13 -19.34 -12.79
C GLY A 207 5.28 -18.14 -13.72
N ASN A 208 4.81 -16.94 -13.36
CA ASN A 208 5.14 -15.67 -14.05
C ASN A 208 5.42 -14.53 -13.05
N GLU A 209 5.88 -14.89 -11.86
CA GLU A 209 6.29 -13.97 -10.80
C GLU A 209 7.47 -13.08 -11.19
N ASP A 210 8.22 -13.46 -12.22
CA ASP A 210 9.29 -12.66 -12.81
C ASP A 210 8.80 -11.31 -13.41
N ILE A 211 7.50 -11.21 -13.74
CA ILE A 211 6.86 -9.97 -14.16
C ILE A 211 6.77 -9.00 -12.97
N ALA A 212 6.17 -9.44 -11.87
CA ALA A 212 6.00 -8.65 -10.65
C ALA A 212 7.34 -8.26 -10.03
N THR A 213 8.24 -9.24 -9.86
CA THR A 213 9.60 -8.99 -9.37
C THR A 213 10.38 -8.11 -10.34
N GLY A 214 10.15 -8.20 -11.65
CA GLY A 214 10.69 -7.27 -12.64
C GLY A 214 10.32 -5.81 -12.36
N TYR A 215 9.06 -5.54 -12.01
CA TYR A 215 8.60 -4.19 -11.62
C TYR A 215 9.22 -3.74 -10.30
N LEU A 216 9.25 -4.61 -9.28
CA LEU A 216 9.83 -4.31 -7.96
C LEU A 216 11.33 -4.02 -8.07
N ARG A 217 12.06 -4.80 -8.88
CA ARG A 217 13.49 -4.57 -9.18
C ARG A 217 13.72 -3.28 -9.95
N ALA A 218 12.86 -2.97 -10.92
CA ALA A 218 12.92 -1.70 -11.65
C ALA A 218 12.69 -0.49 -10.72
N ALA A 219 11.88 -0.65 -9.68
CA ALA A 219 11.69 0.33 -8.63
C ALA A 219 12.80 0.33 -7.56
N GLY A 220 13.55 -0.77 -7.41
CA GLY A 220 14.54 -0.95 -6.35
C GLY A 220 13.91 -1.29 -4.99
N ILE A 221 12.69 -1.84 -4.98
CA ILE A 221 11.99 -2.28 -3.77
C ILE A 221 12.47 -3.70 -3.41
N PRO A 222 13.08 -3.91 -2.23
CA PRO A 222 13.53 -5.22 -1.80
C PRO A 222 12.40 -6.03 -1.15
N GLN A 223 12.69 -7.30 -0.88
CA GLN A 223 11.95 -8.11 0.08
C GLN A 223 12.08 -7.53 1.49
N ASP A 224 11.21 -7.97 2.41
CA ASP A 224 11.19 -7.46 3.79
C ASP A 224 12.51 -7.75 4.52
N ASN A 225 13.14 -8.89 4.21
CA ASN A 225 14.49 -9.25 4.70
C ASN A 225 15.63 -8.39 4.14
N GLY A 226 15.33 -7.40 3.28
CA GLY A 226 16.28 -6.46 2.69
C GLY A 226 16.98 -6.98 1.43
N THR A 227 16.74 -8.22 1.01
CA THR A 227 17.31 -8.77 -0.23
C THR A 227 16.52 -8.35 -1.46
N GLU A 228 17.19 -8.17 -2.60
CA GLU A 228 16.49 -7.89 -3.86
C GLU A 228 15.61 -9.09 -4.25
N PHE A 229 14.44 -8.83 -4.83
CA PHE A 229 13.61 -9.89 -5.42
C PHE A 229 14.37 -10.61 -6.54
N PRO A 230 14.15 -11.93 -6.73
CA PRO A 230 14.87 -12.70 -7.74
C PRO A 230 14.50 -12.23 -9.15
N ALA A 231 15.51 -12.15 -10.04
CA ALA A 231 15.31 -11.75 -11.44
C ALA A 231 14.72 -12.86 -12.33
N GLN A 232 14.62 -14.07 -11.79
CA GLN A 232 14.14 -15.26 -12.48
C GLN A 232 13.10 -15.93 -11.60
N LYS A 233 12.25 -16.72 -12.23
CA LYS A 233 11.28 -17.57 -11.57
C LYS A 233 11.97 -18.43 -10.51
N CYS A 234 11.30 -18.64 -9.39
CA CYS A 234 11.78 -19.52 -8.33
C CYS A 234 10.89 -20.78 -8.27
N GLY A 235 11.32 -21.80 -7.54
CA GLY A 235 10.53 -23.01 -7.27
C GLY A 235 10.57 -23.40 -5.81
N ALA A 236 10.02 -24.57 -5.48
CA ALA A 236 9.87 -25.03 -4.09
C ALA A 236 11.16 -25.07 -3.26
N THR A 237 12.34 -25.14 -3.89
CA THR A 237 13.64 -25.16 -3.18
C THR A 237 14.18 -23.78 -2.82
N ASN A 238 13.66 -22.70 -3.41
CA ASN A 238 14.19 -21.35 -3.25
C ASN A 238 13.12 -20.23 -3.20
N CYS A 239 11.84 -20.55 -3.27
CA CYS A 239 10.73 -19.68 -2.88
C CYS A 239 10.21 -20.07 -1.50
N GLY A 240 9.69 -19.10 -0.76
CA GLY A 240 8.81 -19.32 0.38
C GLY A 240 9.52 -19.21 1.72
N PRO A 241 8.76 -19.26 2.82
CA PRO A 241 9.29 -19.13 4.18
C PRO A 241 10.47 -20.07 4.44
N GLY A 242 11.53 -19.55 5.07
CA GLY A 242 12.75 -20.31 5.37
C GLY A 242 13.74 -20.44 4.21
N THR A 243 13.47 -19.86 3.05
CA THR A 243 14.41 -19.77 1.92
C THR A 243 15.09 -18.40 1.84
N ALA A 244 15.95 -18.22 0.83
CA ALA A 244 16.51 -16.91 0.51
C ALA A 244 15.47 -15.90 -0.03
N ASN A 245 14.31 -16.38 -0.51
CA ASN A 245 13.23 -15.55 -1.03
C ASN A 245 11.92 -15.78 -0.24
N PRO A 246 11.86 -15.36 1.03
CA PRO A 246 10.71 -15.63 1.91
C PRO A 246 9.42 -14.96 1.45
N SER A 247 9.51 -13.85 0.71
CA SER A 247 8.36 -13.12 0.16
C SER A 247 7.82 -13.72 -1.14
N MET A 248 8.48 -14.74 -1.70
CA MET A 248 8.01 -15.44 -2.90
C MET A 248 7.19 -16.65 -2.46
N LEU A 249 5.86 -16.56 -2.47
CA LEU A 249 5.00 -17.61 -1.90
C LEU A 249 4.60 -18.61 -2.98
N THR A 250 4.80 -19.90 -2.72
CA THR A 250 4.27 -20.96 -3.61
C THR A 250 2.79 -21.22 -3.33
N GLU A 251 2.16 -21.95 -4.24
CA GLU A 251 0.81 -22.46 -4.10
C GLU A 251 0.57 -23.15 -2.74
N GLU A 252 1.46 -24.07 -2.36
CA GLU A 252 1.38 -24.82 -1.11
C GLU A 252 1.69 -23.94 0.10
N ALA A 253 2.57 -22.95 -0.04
CA ALA A 253 2.85 -22.01 1.04
C ALA A 253 1.62 -21.14 1.33
N ILE A 254 0.88 -20.69 0.32
CA ILE A 254 -0.34 -19.90 0.50
C ILE A 254 -1.47 -20.78 1.05
N ALA A 255 -1.66 -21.98 0.52
CA ALA A 255 -2.74 -22.87 0.95
C ALA A 255 -2.51 -23.48 2.34
N GLY A 256 -1.25 -23.62 2.77
CA GLY A 256 -0.88 -24.19 4.06
C GLY A 256 -1.28 -25.66 4.24
N ASP A 257 -1.61 -26.07 5.47
CA ASP A 257 -2.00 -27.45 5.76
C ASP A 257 -3.46 -27.72 5.43
N LEU A 258 -3.70 -28.59 4.46
CA LEU A 258 -5.03 -28.95 3.96
C LEU A 258 -5.73 -30.07 4.74
N GLY A 259 -4.98 -30.80 5.58
CA GLY A 259 -5.48 -31.99 6.26
C GLY A 259 -5.78 -33.15 5.30
N THR A 260 -6.87 -33.86 5.53
CA THR A 260 -7.24 -35.11 4.81
C THR A 260 -8.68 -35.06 4.33
N CYS A 261 -9.06 -35.90 3.36
CA CYS A 261 -10.43 -35.89 2.83
C CYS A 261 -11.52 -36.22 3.88
N ASN A 262 -11.21 -36.86 5.01
CA ASN A 262 -12.16 -37.17 6.09
C ASN A 262 -12.02 -36.23 7.30
N ALA A 263 -10.91 -35.49 7.39
CA ALA A 263 -10.71 -34.40 8.33
C ALA A 263 -10.03 -33.23 7.59
N PRO A 264 -10.78 -32.54 6.72
CA PRO A 264 -10.25 -31.40 5.97
C PRO A 264 -9.98 -30.24 6.93
N ASN A 265 -8.85 -29.57 6.77
CA ASN A 265 -8.55 -28.37 7.55
C ASN A 265 -9.28 -27.16 6.94
N ARG A 266 -10.23 -26.59 7.68
CA ARG A 266 -11.03 -25.43 7.22
C ARG A 266 -10.49 -24.08 7.73
N ASN A 267 -9.28 -24.08 8.28
CA ASN A 267 -8.65 -22.85 8.74
C ASN A 267 -7.92 -22.18 7.56
N HIS A 268 -8.58 -21.23 6.89
CA HIS A 268 -7.99 -20.45 5.80
C HIS A 268 -7.11 -19.29 6.29
N LYS A 269 -6.46 -19.48 7.44
CA LYS A 269 -5.46 -18.57 8.01
C LYS A 269 -4.24 -19.37 8.49
N ASN A 270 -3.95 -20.48 7.81
CA ASN A 270 -2.90 -21.42 8.20
C ASN A 270 -1.72 -21.42 7.22
N GLY A 271 -1.87 -20.76 6.08
CA GLY A 271 -0.81 -20.51 5.12
C GLY A 271 0.12 -19.35 5.49
N ALA A 272 1.11 -19.14 4.62
CA ALA A 272 2.18 -18.16 4.78
C ALA A 272 1.72 -16.70 4.67
N LEU A 273 0.47 -16.45 4.28
CA LEU A 273 -0.14 -15.12 4.35
C LEU A 273 -0.37 -14.64 5.77
N PHE A 274 -0.35 -15.56 6.74
CA PHE A 274 -0.64 -15.28 8.15
C PHE A 274 0.54 -15.66 9.05
N LYS A 275 0.68 -14.88 10.12
CA LYS A 275 1.54 -15.24 11.25
C LYS A 275 0.82 -16.26 12.14
N SER A 276 1.54 -16.83 13.10
CA SER A 276 0.99 -17.84 14.01
C SER A 276 -0.16 -17.34 14.90
N ASP A 277 -0.29 -16.02 15.08
CA ASP A 277 -1.39 -15.38 15.81
C ASP A 277 -2.64 -15.11 14.94
N GLY A 278 -2.58 -15.44 13.64
CA GLY A 278 -3.66 -15.21 12.69
C GLY A 278 -3.69 -13.79 12.11
N THR A 279 -2.74 -12.93 12.42
CA THR A 279 -2.58 -11.61 11.76
C THR A 279 -1.88 -11.76 10.41
N PRO A 280 -2.13 -10.86 9.45
CA PRO A 280 -1.43 -10.88 8.16
C PRO A 280 0.08 -10.74 8.32
N ALA A 281 0.84 -11.60 7.62
CA ALA A 281 2.29 -11.51 7.53
C ALA A 281 2.75 -10.42 6.54
N PHE A 282 1.91 -10.12 5.55
CA PHE A 282 2.18 -9.17 4.49
C PHE A 282 1.11 -8.08 4.45
N CYS A 283 1.48 -6.92 3.96
CA CYS A 283 0.53 -5.88 3.60
C CYS A 283 -0.22 -6.23 2.33
N GLN A 284 0.48 -6.86 1.38
CA GLN A 284 -0.08 -7.14 0.08
C GLN A 284 0.46 -8.43 -0.52
N ILE A 285 -0.37 -9.04 -1.35
CA ILE A 285 0.01 -10.14 -2.23
C ILE A 285 -0.37 -9.83 -3.66
N MET A 286 0.46 -10.26 -4.61
CA MET A 286 0.21 -10.11 -6.04
C MET A 286 0.33 -11.43 -6.80
N SER A 287 -0.56 -11.64 -7.76
CA SER A 287 -0.56 -12.75 -8.72
C SER A 287 -0.64 -12.23 -10.15
N MET A 288 0.16 -12.81 -11.04
CA MET A 288 0.29 -12.35 -12.41
C MET A 288 -0.47 -13.25 -13.39
N HIS A 289 -0.40 -14.57 -13.20
CA HIS A 289 -0.85 -15.55 -14.19
C HIS A 289 -1.43 -16.83 -13.62
N TRP A 290 -1.58 -16.94 -12.29
CA TRP A 290 -2.19 -18.11 -11.70
C TRP A 290 -3.57 -18.38 -12.33
N GLY A 291 -3.71 -19.51 -12.99
CA GLY A 291 -4.80 -19.73 -13.92
C GLY A 291 -5.95 -20.51 -13.30
N VAL A 292 -7.06 -20.55 -14.06
CA VAL A 292 -8.23 -21.33 -13.67
C VAL A 292 -7.92 -22.83 -13.59
N SER A 293 -7.01 -23.34 -14.43
CA SER A 293 -6.64 -24.76 -14.42
C SER A 293 -5.95 -25.14 -13.10
N GLU A 294 -5.08 -24.26 -12.61
CA GLU A 294 -4.38 -24.39 -11.34
C GLU A 294 -5.35 -24.26 -10.16
N ARG A 295 -6.30 -23.31 -10.22
CA ARG A 295 -7.40 -23.19 -9.26
C ARG A 295 -8.23 -24.47 -9.13
N GLU A 296 -8.62 -25.08 -10.25
CA GLU A 296 -9.46 -26.29 -10.25
C GLU A 296 -8.69 -27.58 -9.93
N ARG A 297 -7.37 -27.52 -9.82
CA ARG A 297 -6.54 -28.69 -9.56
C ARG A 297 -6.64 -29.11 -8.08
N VAL A 298 -6.79 -30.41 -7.88
CA VAL A 298 -6.84 -31.07 -6.57
C VAL A 298 -5.96 -32.30 -6.61
N GLU A 299 -5.04 -32.41 -5.65
CA GLU A 299 -4.07 -33.51 -5.56
C GLU A 299 -4.06 -34.10 -4.15
N CYS A 300 -3.87 -35.43 -4.07
CA CYS A 300 -3.89 -36.18 -2.82
C CYS A 300 -2.83 -37.30 -2.86
N GLU A 301 -2.27 -37.64 -1.70
CA GLU A 301 -1.40 -38.80 -1.56
C GLU A 301 -2.15 -40.08 -1.98
N GLY A 302 -1.63 -40.78 -2.99
CA GLY A 302 -2.24 -42.01 -3.52
C GLY A 302 -3.49 -41.78 -4.39
N GLY A 303 -3.81 -40.54 -4.74
CA GLY A 303 -4.92 -40.16 -5.63
C GLY A 303 -6.19 -39.74 -4.90
N CYS A 304 -6.88 -38.74 -5.45
CA CYS A 304 -8.05 -38.14 -4.80
C CYS A 304 -9.34 -38.94 -4.99
N PRO A 305 -10.12 -39.15 -3.92
CA PRO A 305 -11.43 -39.78 -4.01
C PRO A 305 -12.44 -38.86 -4.70
N GLN A 306 -13.19 -39.38 -5.66
CA GLN A 306 -14.19 -38.63 -6.44
C GLN A 306 -15.44 -38.21 -5.63
N THR A 307 -15.65 -38.80 -4.45
CA THR A 307 -16.80 -38.50 -3.57
C THR A 307 -16.41 -38.66 -2.11
N GLN A 308 -17.06 -37.93 -1.21
CA GLN A 308 -16.82 -38.02 0.25
C GLN A 308 -16.89 -39.46 0.76
N ALA A 309 -17.80 -40.27 0.21
CA ALA A 309 -17.96 -41.67 0.57
C ALA A 309 -16.77 -42.57 0.16
N GLY A 310 -15.99 -42.15 -0.84
CA GLY A 310 -14.77 -42.83 -1.28
C GLY A 310 -13.52 -42.43 -0.50
N CYS A 311 -13.63 -41.48 0.43
CA CYS A 311 -12.51 -41.04 1.25
C CYS A 311 -12.11 -42.11 2.28
N THR A 312 -10.84 -42.49 2.27
CA THR A 312 -10.23 -43.42 3.23
C THR A 312 -9.11 -42.76 4.05
N GLY A 313 -9.07 -41.42 4.10
CA GLY A 313 -8.08 -40.65 4.84
C GLY A 313 -6.88 -40.19 4.01
N GLN A 314 -7.02 -40.11 2.68
CA GLN A 314 -6.00 -39.52 1.81
C GLN A 314 -5.70 -38.08 2.24
N LYS A 315 -4.41 -37.76 2.35
CA LYS A 315 -3.94 -36.41 2.62
C LYS A 315 -4.02 -35.57 1.35
N PHE A 316 -4.57 -34.37 1.45
CA PHE A 316 -4.52 -33.40 0.35
C PHE A 316 -3.08 -32.85 0.26
N THR A 317 -2.51 -32.89 -0.94
CA THR A 317 -1.20 -32.29 -1.23
C THR A 317 -1.33 -30.94 -1.92
N PHE A 318 -2.45 -30.69 -2.60
CA PHE A 318 -2.76 -29.41 -3.21
C PHE A 318 -4.29 -29.27 -3.41
N HIS A 319 -4.82 -28.07 -3.22
CA HIS A 319 -6.20 -27.72 -3.55
C HIS A 319 -6.26 -26.24 -3.94
N GLY A 320 -6.40 -25.93 -5.24
CA GLY A 320 -6.31 -24.54 -5.70
C GLY A 320 -7.38 -23.62 -5.12
N HIS A 321 -8.59 -24.12 -4.82
CA HIS A 321 -9.63 -23.30 -4.17
C HIS A 321 -9.23 -22.84 -2.76
N GLU A 322 -8.33 -23.55 -2.06
CA GLU A 322 -7.83 -23.10 -0.76
C GLU A 322 -6.96 -21.86 -0.90
N VAL A 323 -6.18 -21.74 -1.98
CA VAL A 323 -5.40 -20.53 -2.28
C VAL A 323 -6.33 -19.30 -2.38
N VAL A 324 -7.49 -19.46 -3.03
CA VAL A 324 -8.48 -18.38 -3.12
C VAL A 324 -9.11 -18.09 -1.75
N ALA A 325 -9.38 -19.13 -0.95
CA ALA A 325 -9.94 -18.97 0.39
C ALA A 325 -8.98 -18.24 1.36
N GLU A 326 -7.69 -18.58 1.33
CA GLU A 326 -6.63 -17.91 2.10
C GLU A 326 -6.44 -16.45 1.67
N VAL A 327 -6.43 -16.15 0.36
CA VAL A 327 -6.40 -14.75 -0.13
C VAL A 327 -7.66 -13.98 0.27
N ARG A 328 -8.83 -14.61 0.21
CA ARG A 328 -10.07 -13.97 0.65
C ARG A 328 -10.06 -13.69 2.16
N ALA A 329 -9.57 -14.63 2.97
CA ALA A 329 -9.39 -14.43 4.41
C ALA A 329 -8.36 -13.34 4.71
N PHE A 330 -7.31 -13.22 3.88
CA PHE A 330 -6.30 -12.17 4.00
C PHE A 330 -6.92 -10.79 3.75
N LEU A 331 -7.85 -10.71 2.80
CA LEU A 331 -8.67 -9.53 2.52
C LEU A 331 -9.80 -9.30 3.54
N GLU A 332 -9.90 -10.05 4.63
CA GLU A 332 -10.74 -9.63 5.78
C GLU A 332 -10.03 -8.57 6.63
N TYR A 333 -8.73 -8.36 6.41
CA TYR A 333 -7.88 -7.37 7.05
C TYR A 333 -7.63 -6.17 6.13
N PRO A 334 -7.10 -5.03 6.62
CA PRO A 334 -6.74 -3.85 5.82
C PRO A 334 -5.50 -4.07 4.93
N THR A 335 -5.51 -5.14 4.16
CA THR A 335 -4.45 -5.60 3.25
C THR A 335 -4.84 -5.29 1.80
N HIS A 336 -4.00 -5.71 0.85
CA HIS A 336 -4.25 -5.51 -0.57
C HIS A 336 -3.91 -6.73 -1.42
N PHE A 337 -4.77 -7.03 -2.38
CA PHE A 337 -4.55 -8.05 -3.39
C PHE A 337 -4.48 -7.43 -4.78
N PHE A 338 -3.40 -7.72 -5.50
CA PHE A 338 -3.23 -7.33 -6.89
C PHE A 338 -3.28 -8.57 -7.80
N ALA A 339 -4.13 -8.55 -8.82
CA ALA A 339 -4.13 -9.58 -9.86
C ALA A 339 -3.95 -8.97 -11.25
N GLN A 340 -3.23 -9.68 -12.10
CA GLN A 340 -3.06 -9.33 -13.51
C GLN A 340 -3.44 -10.52 -14.41
N CYS A 341 -3.78 -10.25 -15.67
CA CYS A 341 -3.97 -11.26 -16.72
C CYS A 341 -4.86 -12.46 -16.30
N GLN A 342 -4.35 -13.69 -16.34
CA GLN A 342 -5.10 -14.91 -16.02
C GLN A 342 -5.56 -14.96 -14.56
N ALA A 343 -4.77 -14.37 -13.65
CA ALA A 343 -5.07 -14.37 -12.21
C ALA A 343 -6.39 -13.69 -11.91
N VAL A 344 -6.73 -12.61 -12.63
CA VAL A 344 -8.01 -11.92 -12.46
C VAL A 344 -9.18 -12.90 -12.61
N ASN A 345 -9.19 -13.73 -13.66
CA ASN A 345 -10.28 -14.69 -13.87
C ASN A 345 -10.23 -15.86 -12.87
N ALA A 346 -9.04 -16.31 -12.48
CA ALA A 346 -8.89 -17.40 -11.52
C ALA A 346 -9.51 -17.03 -10.18
N TYR A 347 -9.17 -15.86 -9.65
CA TYR A 347 -9.72 -15.37 -8.40
C TYR A 347 -11.16 -14.90 -8.57
N GLU A 348 -11.46 -14.02 -9.53
CA GLU A 348 -12.76 -13.37 -9.62
C GLU A 348 -13.88 -14.35 -9.98
N ASN A 349 -13.64 -15.25 -10.92
CA ASN A 349 -14.70 -16.08 -11.50
C ASN A 349 -14.80 -17.42 -10.77
N LEU A 350 -14.84 -17.42 -9.43
CA LEU A 350 -14.97 -18.66 -8.64
C LEU A 350 -16.35 -18.81 -8.01
N VAL A 351 -16.95 -19.98 -8.27
CA VAL A 351 -18.09 -20.56 -7.53
C VAL A 351 -17.63 -21.93 -7.01
N PRO A 352 -17.90 -22.28 -5.73
CA PRO A 352 -17.56 -23.59 -5.17
C PRO A 352 -17.96 -24.75 -6.08
N ASN A 353 -17.06 -25.71 -6.28
CA ASN A 353 -17.26 -26.82 -7.18
C ASN A 353 -17.97 -27.98 -6.45
N PRO A 354 -19.24 -28.29 -6.77
CA PRO A 354 -19.99 -29.30 -6.04
C PRO A 354 -19.46 -30.74 -6.23
N ALA A 355 -18.59 -30.98 -7.22
CA ALA A 355 -17.91 -32.26 -7.40
C ALA A 355 -16.77 -32.47 -6.40
N TRP A 356 -16.24 -31.40 -5.81
CA TRP A 356 -15.16 -31.42 -4.82
C TRP A 356 -15.61 -30.71 -3.53
N PRO A 357 -16.57 -31.27 -2.78
CA PRO A 357 -17.16 -30.62 -1.60
C PRO A 357 -16.21 -30.56 -0.38
N TYR A 358 -14.93 -30.91 -0.56
CA TYR A 358 -13.93 -30.85 0.48
C TYR A 358 -13.31 -29.46 0.44
N LEU A 359 -13.16 -28.80 1.59
CA LEU A 359 -12.57 -27.45 1.73
C LEU A 359 -13.37 -26.30 1.08
N ASP A 360 -14.27 -26.59 0.14
CA ASP A 360 -15.24 -25.65 -0.42
C ASP A 360 -16.34 -25.30 0.61
N ASP A 361 -16.09 -24.26 1.41
CA ASP A 361 -17.05 -23.73 2.38
C ASP A 361 -18.21 -22.99 1.70
N ALA A 362 -19.44 -23.24 2.15
CA ALA A 362 -20.62 -22.56 1.65
C ALA A 362 -20.54 -21.04 1.92
N GLY A 363 -20.63 -20.23 0.85
CA GLY A 363 -20.71 -18.77 0.94
C GLY A 363 -19.43 -18.01 0.59
N ARG A 364 -18.31 -18.69 0.33
CA ARG A 364 -17.08 -18.04 -0.19
C ARG A 364 -17.03 -18.16 -1.70
N ASN A 365 -17.45 -17.10 -2.39
CA ASN A 365 -17.26 -16.97 -3.83
C ASN A 365 -16.02 -16.11 -4.09
N GLY A 366 -15.33 -16.37 -5.19
CA GLY A 366 -14.20 -15.53 -5.60
C GLY A 366 -14.61 -14.24 -6.27
N HIS A 367 -15.91 -13.97 -6.43
CA HIS A 367 -16.44 -12.72 -6.96
C HIS A 367 -16.15 -11.56 -6.00
N PHE A 368 -14.96 -10.96 -6.06
CA PHE A 368 -14.54 -9.92 -5.12
C PHE A 368 -15.08 -8.55 -5.54
N LEU A 369 -15.15 -8.26 -6.84
CA LEU A 369 -15.58 -6.96 -7.38
C LEU A 369 -16.87 -7.05 -8.20
N THR A 370 -17.28 -8.24 -8.63
CA THR A 370 -18.42 -8.49 -9.54
C THR A 370 -19.48 -9.40 -8.92
N THR A 371 -20.62 -9.53 -9.59
CA THR A 371 -21.65 -10.51 -9.24
C THR A 371 -21.59 -11.70 -10.19
N ALA A 372 -22.04 -12.86 -9.73
CA ALA A 372 -22.25 -14.04 -10.56
C ALA A 372 -23.32 -13.84 -11.67
N GLY A 373 -24.04 -12.71 -11.66
CA GLY A 373 -25.17 -12.46 -12.54
C GLY A 373 -26.38 -13.36 -12.26
N THR A 374 -27.42 -13.22 -13.07
CA THR A 374 -28.62 -14.06 -13.14
C THR A 374 -28.63 -14.86 -14.47
N PRO A 375 -28.34 -16.17 -14.43
CA PRO A 375 -28.37 -17.02 -15.61
C PRO A 375 -29.76 -17.06 -16.30
N PRO A 376 -29.85 -16.91 -17.63
CA PRO A 376 -31.10 -17.06 -18.36
C PRO A 376 -31.69 -18.47 -18.23
N LEU A 377 -33.02 -18.58 -18.09
CA LEU A 377 -33.70 -19.88 -18.10
C LEU A 377 -33.66 -20.52 -19.50
N CYS A 378 -33.54 -21.85 -19.55
CA CYS A 378 -33.50 -22.63 -20.80
C CYS A 378 -34.51 -23.79 -20.79
N PRO A 379 -35.82 -23.50 -20.78
CA PRO A 379 -36.85 -24.55 -20.71
C PRO A 379 -36.86 -25.49 -21.93
N THR A 380 -36.27 -25.07 -23.05
CA THR A 380 -36.14 -25.87 -24.28
C THR A 380 -34.86 -26.71 -24.32
N ASN A 381 -34.13 -26.81 -23.21
CA ASN A 381 -32.83 -27.48 -23.11
C ASN A 381 -31.76 -26.91 -24.05
N THR A 382 -31.88 -25.62 -24.41
CA THR A 382 -30.98 -24.93 -25.34
C THR A 382 -30.68 -23.53 -24.85
N CYS A 383 -29.42 -23.11 -24.98
CA CYS A 383 -28.95 -21.75 -24.71
C CYS A 383 -28.72 -21.03 -26.03
N THR A 384 -29.07 -19.75 -26.08
CA THR A 384 -28.89 -18.92 -27.28
C THR A 384 -27.43 -18.56 -27.53
N ASN A 385 -26.60 -18.60 -26.48
CA ASN A 385 -25.16 -18.42 -26.56
C ASN A 385 -24.45 -19.79 -26.57
N GLY A 386 -23.63 -20.04 -27.59
CA GLY A 386 -22.92 -21.31 -27.79
C GLY A 386 -21.84 -21.62 -26.75
N ASN A 387 -21.40 -20.62 -25.97
CA ASN A 387 -20.46 -20.79 -24.85
C ASN A 387 -21.12 -21.31 -23.58
N TYR A 388 -22.46 -21.37 -23.56
CA TYR A 388 -23.25 -21.79 -22.41
C TYR A 388 -23.96 -23.12 -22.72
N GLU A 389 -24.22 -23.90 -21.68
CA GLU A 389 -25.04 -25.10 -21.75
C GLU A 389 -26.22 -25.03 -20.79
N CYS A 390 -27.29 -25.72 -21.15
CA CYS A 390 -28.49 -25.77 -20.32
C CYS A 390 -28.31 -26.82 -19.23
N VAL A 391 -28.23 -26.37 -17.97
CA VAL A 391 -28.04 -27.24 -16.82
C VAL A 391 -29.37 -27.37 -16.08
N ALA A 392 -29.89 -28.60 -16.00
CA ALA A 392 -31.15 -28.88 -15.33
C ALA A 392 -31.03 -28.64 -13.82
N GLY A 393 -32.00 -27.93 -13.24
CA GLY A 393 -32.09 -27.71 -11.79
C GLY A 393 -31.11 -26.66 -11.22
N ALA A 394 -30.24 -26.07 -12.04
CA ALA A 394 -29.16 -25.19 -11.60
C ALA A 394 -29.63 -23.85 -11.01
N CYS A 395 -30.83 -23.37 -11.35
CA CYS A 395 -31.34 -22.09 -10.87
C CYS A 395 -32.60 -22.30 -10.03
N GLY A 396 -32.42 -22.65 -8.75
CA GLY A 396 -33.55 -22.86 -7.82
C GLY A 396 -34.50 -23.99 -8.25
N GLY A 397 -33.95 -25.05 -8.86
CA GLY A 397 -34.72 -26.18 -9.39
C GLY A 397 -35.20 -26.01 -10.84
N GLN A 398 -34.95 -24.86 -11.48
CA GLN A 398 -35.21 -24.65 -12.91
C GLN A 398 -33.96 -24.87 -13.75
N ALA A 399 -34.15 -25.25 -15.02
CA ALA A 399 -33.06 -25.35 -15.99
C ALA A 399 -32.63 -23.95 -16.44
N CYS A 400 -31.32 -23.66 -16.38
CA CYS A 400 -30.76 -22.38 -16.80
C CYS A 400 -29.39 -22.53 -17.48
N CYS A 401 -28.99 -21.48 -18.19
CA CYS A 401 -27.78 -21.46 -19.00
C CYS A 401 -26.55 -21.10 -18.17
N LEU A 402 -25.67 -22.07 -17.95
CA LEU A 402 -24.40 -21.86 -17.28
C LEU A 402 -23.22 -21.96 -18.27
N PRO A 403 -22.08 -21.31 -17.99
CA PRO A 403 -20.88 -21.48 -18.80
C PRO A 403 -20.49 -22.96 -18.91
N LYS A 404 -20.06 -23.40 -20.09
CA LYS A 404 -19.62 -24.79 -20.27
C LYS A 404 -18.36 -25.08 -19.43
N PRO A 405 -18.23 -26.29 -18.85
CA PRO A 405 -17.03 -26.72 -18.13
C PRO A 405 -15.77 -26.50 -18.96
N ALA A 406 -15.71 -26.94 -20.22
CA ALA A 406 -14.52 -26.71 -21.07
C ALA A 406 -14.16 -25.23 -21.37
N THR A 407 -14.96 -24.27 -20.88
CA THR A 407 -14.70 -22.83 -20.93
C THR A 407 -14.46 -22.21 -19.55
N TRP A 408 -13.90 -22.94 -18.58
CA TRP A 408 -13.65 -22.50 -17.19
C TRP A 408 -13.08 -21.06 -17.02
N GLN A 409 -12.40 -20.51 -18.04
CA GLN A 409 -12.00 -19.09 -18.13
C GLN A 409 -13.17 -18.08 -18.04
N ASN A 410 -14.41 -18.51 -18.31
CA ASN A 410 -15.62 -17.68 -18.41
C ASN A 410 -16.69 -18.05 -17.38
N MET A 411 -16.28 -18.47 -16.18
CA MET A 411 -17.18 -18.47 -15.02
C MET A 411 -17.75 -17.05 -14.79
N PRO A 412 -18.93 -16.90 -14.18
CA PRO A 412 -19.64 -15.63 -14.17
C PRO A 412 -18.85 -14.52 -13.46
N GLY A 413 -18.89 -13.28 -13.95
CA GLY A 413 -18.07 -12.17 -13.44
C GLY A 413 -17.44 -11.41 -14.59
N PHE A 414 -16.18 -11.75 -14.91
CA PHE A 414 -15.46 -11.24 -16.06
C PHE A 414 -15.45 -12.19 -17.26
N GLU A 415 -15.70 -11.63 -18.45
CA GLU A 415 -15.45 -12.26 -19.74
C GLU A 415 -14.20 -11.64 -20.36
N VAL A 416 -13.33 -12.48 -20.95
CA VAL A 416 -12.13 -11.98 -21.63
C VAL A 416 -12.51 -11.12 -22.83
N ALA A 417 -11.94 -9.91 -22.88
CA ALA A 417 -12.12 -8.96 -23.96
C ALA A 417 -10.81 -8.67 -24.67
N GLN A 418 -10.88 -8.22 -25.92
CA GLN A 418 -9.72 -7.67 -26.63
C GLN A 418 -9.35 -6.30 -26.06
N SER A 419 -8.07 -5.91 -26.17
CA SER A 419 -7.64 -4.55 -25.81
C SER A 419 -8.48 -3.49 -26.54
N PRO A 420 -8.89 -2.40 -25.86
CA PRO A 420 -9.57 -1.31 -26.53
C PRO A 420 -8.60 -0.52 -27.42
N SER A 421 -9.10 0.00 -28.54
CA SER A 421 -8.34 0.91 -29.41
C SER A 421 -8.22 2.32 -28.85
N THR A 422 -9.02 2.66 -27.84
CA THR A 422 -9.05 3.97 -27.18
C THR A 422 -9.40 3.75 -25.72
N VAL A 423 -8.61 4.34 -24.82
CA VAL A 423 -8.80 4.21 -23.37
C VAL A 423 -9.46 5.46 -22.82
N LYS A 424 -10.51 5.26 -22.02
CA LYS A 424 -11.10 6.31 -21.18
C LYS A 424 -10.47 6.27 -19.80
N VAL A 425 -9.96 7.41 -19.35
CA VAL A 425 -9.54 7.63 -17.96
C VAL A 425 -10.73 8.22 -17.21
N LEU A 426 -11.27 7.49 -16.24
CA LEU A 426 -12.51 7.89 -15.56
C LEU A 426 -12.24 8.70 -14.30
N ARG A 427 -11.18 8.35 -13.57
CA ARG A 427 -10.96 8.77 -12.19
C ARG A 427 -9.52 9.23 -11.96
N PRO A 428 -9.05 10.30 -12.63
CA PRO A 428 -7.67 10.75 -12.51
C PRO A 428 -7.37 11.39 -11.14
N ASP A 429 -8.39 11.57 -10.31
CA ASP A 429 -8.39 12.17 -8.98
C ASP A 429 -8.14 11.15 -7.83
N VAL A 430 -7.98 9.85 -8.13
CA VAL A 430 -7.66 8.84 -7.09
C VAL A 430 -6.18 8.41 -7.15
N PRO A 431 -5.53 8.12 -6.01
CA PRO A 431 -4.14 7.65 -5.96
C PRO A 431 -3.80 6.47 -6.89
N TYR A 432 -4.72 5.52 -7.03
CA TYR A 432 -4.53 4.35 -7.90
C TYR A 432 -4.38 4.67 -9.39
N ASN A 433 -4.90 5.80 -9.84
CA ASN A 433 -5.01 6.12 -11.26
C ASN A 433 -4.12 7.31 -11.63
N GLN A 434 -3.02 7.49 -10.89
CA GLN A 434 -2.03 8.51 -11.16
C GLN A 434 -1.14 8.10 -12.33
N LEU A 435 -1.37 8.77 -13.46
CA LEU A 435 -0.63 8.65 -14.71
C LEU A 435 -0.21 10.03 -15.20
N ASP A 436 0.90 10.09 -15.91
CA ASP A 436 1.34 11.28 -16.64
C ASP A 436 1.75 10.82 -18.04
N GLY A 437 0.83 10.94 -19.00
CA GLY A 437 0.93 10.32 -20.33
C GLY A 437 -0.16 9.28 -20.61
N GLU A 438 -0.42 9.05 -21.89
CA GLU A 438 -1.40 8.08 -22.37
C GLU A 438 -1.06 6.65 -21.92
N PHE A 439 -2.08 5.89 -21.49
CA PHE A 439 -1.94 4.48 -21.14
C PHE A 439 -1.88 3.61 -22.40
N GLY A 440 -0.77 2.91 -22.61
CA GLY A 440 -0.63 1.92 -23.68
C GLY A 440 -1.05 0.52 -23.21
N PRO A 441 -2.15 -0.06 -23.73
CA PRO A 441 -2.54 -1.42 -23.40
C PRO A 441 -1.46 -2.42 -23.84
N VAL A 442 -1.27 -3.46 -23.04
CA VAL A 442 -0.41 -4.61 -23.38
C VAL A 442 -1.30 -5.79 -23.73
N GLY A 443 -0.85 -6.62 -24.67
CA GLY A 443 -1.51 -7.89 -24.98
C GLY A 443 -1.40 -8.88 -23.83
N GLY A 444 -1.71 -10.14 -24.11
CA GLY A 444 -1.81 -11.21 -23.12
C GLY A 444 -2.98 -12.11 -23.47
N SER A 445 -3.18 -13.18 -22.70
CA SER A 445 -4.39 -14.00 -22.82
C SER A 445 -5.63 -13.22 -22.35
N GLU A 446 -5.48 -12.33 -21.36
CA GLU A 446 -6.53 -11.50 -20.80
C GLU A 446 -6.11 -10.03 -20.84
N PRO A 447 -6.22 -9.39 -22.02
CA PRO A 447 -5.76 -8.01 -22.17
C PRO A 447 -6.76 -6.97 -21.67
N ALA A 448 -8.05 -7.31 -21.53
CA ALA A 448 -9.12 -6.50 -20.96
C ALA A 448 -10.29 -7.40 -20.55
N TYR A 449 -11.27 -6.85 -19.83
CA TYR A 449 -12.42 -7.60 -19.33
C TYR A 449 -13.76 -6.94 -19.67
N ASN A 450 -14.76 -7.75 -19.99
CA ASN A 450 -16.16 -7.35 -20.10
C ASN A 450 -16.95 -7.93 -18.92
N LEU A 451 -18.06 -7.29 -18.58
CA LEU A 451 -19.08 -7.95 -17.76
C LEU A 451 -20.06 -8.70 -18.65
N SER A 452 -20.43 -9.91 -18.26
CA SER A 452 -21.33 -10.74 -19.05
C SER A 452 -22.74 -10.12 -19.13
N SER A 453 -23.10 -9.61 -20.30
CA SER A 453 -24.48 -9.19 -20.57
C SER A 453 -25.46 -10.35 -20.60
N TYR A 454 -25.00 -11.55 -20.98
CA TYR A 454 -25.83 -12.75 -21.04
C TYR A 454 -26.27 -13.20 -19.66
N LEU A 455 -25.37 -13.13 -18.69
CA LEU A 455 -25.64 -13.42 -17.29
C LEU A 455 -26.14 -12.18 -16.53
N SER A 456 -26.17 -10.99 -17.11
CA SER A 456 -26.46 -9.76 -16.36
C SER A 456 -25.50 -9.55 -15.18
N SER A 457 -24.21 -9.90 -15.35
CA SER A 457 -23.18 -9.61 -14.35
C SER A 457 -22.99 -8.10 -14.18
N THR A 458 -22.76 -7.67 -12.95
CA THR A 458 -22.52 -6.28 -12.59
C THR A 458 -21.31 -6.19 -11.67
N TYR A 459 -20.69 -5.02 -11.58
CA TYR A 459 -19.86 -4.71 -10.41
C TYR A 459 -20.74 -4.73 -9.14
N GLN A 460 -20.18 -5.16 -8.01
CA GLN A 460 -20.88 -5.14 -6.72
C GLN A 460 -21.14 -3.71 -6.25
N ASN A 461 -20.25 -2.78 -6.62
CA ASN A 461 -20.42 -1.35 -6.37
C ASN A 461 -20.86 -0.61 -7.66
N ASN A 462 -21.81 0.32 -7.51
CA ASN A 462 -22.54 1.03 -8.56
C ASN A 462 -21.77 2.15 -9.28
N ARG A 463 -20.47 1.95 -9.60
CA ARG A 463 -19.64 2.70 -10.59
C ARG A 463 -18.54 3.62 -10.05
N GLN A 464 -17.73 3.15 -9.11
CA GLN A 464 -16.41 3.76 -8.89
C GLN A 464 -15.25 2.77 -9.01
N VAL A 465 -15.52 1.49 -9.27
CA VAL A 465 -14.48 0.45 -9.32
C VAL A 465 -13.57 0.59 -10.56
N THR A 466 -14.14 0.98 -11.70
CA THR A 466 -13.38 1.06 -12.96
C THR A 466 -12.65 2.40 -13.09
N LEU A 467 -11.35 2.33 -13.33
CA LEU A 467 -10.45 3.49 -13.43
C LEU A 467 -10.02 3.76 -14.87
N LEU A 468 -9.74 2.68 -15.63
CA LEU A 468 -9.46 2.68 -17.07
C LEU A 468 -10.37 1.68 -17.80
N THR A 469 -10.95 2.11 -18.92
CA THR A 469 -11.92 1.29 -19.69
C THR A 469 -11.91 1.63 -21.18
N GLY A 470 -12.56 0.81 -21.99
CA GLY A 470 -12.81 1.08 -23.40
C GLY A 470 -13.79 2.23 -23.63
N PRO A 471 -14.08 2.57 -24.90
CA PRO A 471 -14.89 3.72 -25.26
C PRO A 471 -16.36 3.60 -24.82
N ASN A 472 -16.87 2.39 -24.57
CA ASN A 472 -18.24 2.16 -24.14
C ASN A 472 -18.43 2.38 -22.62
N GLY A 473 -17.34 2.54 -21.86
CA GLY A 473 -17.37 2.75 -20.42
C GLY A 473 -17.38 1.45 -19.60
N PRO A 474 -17.52 1.57 -18.27
CA PRO A 474 -17.44 0.45 -17.34
C PRO A 474 -18.30 -0.75 -17.74
N GLY A 475 -17.72 -1.94 -17.62
CA GLY A 475 -18.26 -3.23 -18.05
C GLY A 475 -17.89 -3.60 -19.49
N SER A 476 -17.15 -2.75 -20.20
CA SER A 476 -16.77 -2.97 -21.60
C SER A 476 -15.30 -2.63 -21.86
N GLN A 477 -14.48 -3.66 -22.04
CA GLN A 477 -13.03 -3.59 -22.22
C GLN A 477 -12.36 -2.83 -21.05
N ASP A 478 -12.75 -3.18 -19.83
CA ASP A 478 -12.15 -2.64 -18.62
C ASP A 478 -10.71 -3.13 -18.47
N LEU A 479 -9.83 -2.21 -18.06
CA LEU A 479 -8.38 -2.41 -18.03
C LEU A 479 -7.81 -2.29 -16.62
N TRP A 480 -8.26 -1.30 -15.86
CA TRP A 480 -7.79 -1.04 -14.50
C TRP A 480 -9.00 -0.89 -13.60
N MET A 481 -9.16 -1.83 -12.68
CA MET A 481 -10.27 -1.89 -11.74
C MET A 481 -9.72 -1.98 -10.33
N SER A 482 -10.27 -1.21 -9.41
CA SER A 482 -9.89 -1.27 -8.00
C SER A 482 -11.09 -1.04 -7.11
N GLY A 483 -11.19 -1.79 -6.02
CA GLY A 483 -12.28 -1.71 -5.07
C GLY A 483 -11.94 -2.41 -3.77
N TYR A 484 -12.92 -2.48 -2.89
CA TYR A 484 -12.80 -3.24 -1.64
C TYR A 484 -13.51 -4.57 -1.76
N LEU A 485 -13.14 -5.53 -0.91
CA LEU A 485 -13.73 -6.86 -0.88
C LEU A 485 -15.25 -6.78 -0.82
N ASP A 486 -15.92 -7.49 -1.72
CA ASP A 486 -17.37 -7.53 -1.89
C ASP A 486 -18.02 -6.14 -2.07
N GLY A 487 -17.26 -5.18 -2.62
CA GLY A 487 -17.73 -3.82 -2.81
C GLY A 487 -18.16 -3.13 -1.51
N CYS A 488 -17.52 -3.47 -0.37
CA CYS A 488 -17.97 -2.98 0.95
C CYS A 488 -17.97 -1.46 1.09
N GLU A 489 -17.17 -0.73 0.31
CA GLU A 489 -17.23 0.73 0.23
C GLU A 489 -16.82 1.30 -1.15
N ASP A 490 -17.00 2.62 -1.29
CA ASP A 490 -16.57 3.42 -2.44
C ASP A 490 -15.07 3.72 -2.36
N ILE A 491 -14.37 3.70 -3.50
CA ILE A 491 -12.95 4.13 -3.55
C ILE A 491 -12.79 5.67 -3.58
N ILE A 492 -13.89 6.42 -3.56
CA ILE A 492 -13.89 7.89 -3.48
C ILE A 492 -14.33 8.32 -2.10
N PHE A 493 -13.46 9.07 -1.43
CA PHE A 493 -13.84 9.88 -0.29
C PHE A 493 -14.44 11.19 -0.83
N LYS A 494 -15.77 11.34 -0.78
CA LYS A 494 -16.38 12.64 -1.02
C LYS A 494 -16.11 13.50 0.21
N GLY A 495 -15.49 14.66 0.01
CA GLY A 495 -14.90 15.53 1.03
C GLY A 495 -15.82 16.12 2.12
N ASP A 496 -16.99 15.51 2.36
CA ASP A 496 -17.91 15.84 3.44
C ASP A 496 -18.07 14.65 4.42
N GLU A 497 -17.48 13.49 4.09
CA GLU A 497 -17.56 12.26 4.85
C GLU A 497 -16.29 12.13 5.69
N ASN A 498 -16.29 12.76 6.87
CA ASN A 498 -15.38 12.44 8.00
C ASN A 498 -15.66 11.02 8.54
N VAL A 499 -15.92 10.06 7.64
CA VAL A 499 -16.14 8.67 8.01
C VAL A 499 -14.76 8.03 7.85
N PRO A 500 -14.10 7.63 8.96
CA PRO A 500 -12.97 6.72 8.88
C PRO A 500 -13.36 5.58 7.93
N HIS A 501 -12.40 5.05 7.15
CA HIS A 501 -12.52 3.74 6.49
C HIS A 501 -13.47 2.90 7.31
N ALA A 502 -14.62 2.49 6.73
CA ALA A 502 -15.68 1.92 7.56
C ALA A 502 -15.06 0.81 8.39
N ILE A 503 -14.96 1.00 9.71
CA ILE A 503 -14.29 0.04 10.60
C ILE A 503 -15.04 -1.28 10.40
N GLY A 504 -14.44 -2.20 9.64
CA GLY A 504 -15.10 -3.44 9.18
C GLY A 504 -15.20 -3.67 7.66
N CYS A 505 -14.77 -2.75 6.79
CA CYS A 505 -14.58 -3.03 5.36
C CYS A 505 -13.24 -3.73 5.16
N GLY A 506 -13.24 -4.84 4.41
CA GLY A 506 -12.07 -5.68 4.20
C GLY A 506 -10.97 -5.00 3.38
N GLY A 507 -9.99 -5.80 2.98
CA GLY A 507 -8.87 -5.41 2.16
C GLY A 507 -9.27 -5.00 0.74
N LYS A 508 -8.31 -4.37 0.09
CA LYS A 508 -8.47 -3.82 -1.26
C LYS A 508 -8.10 -4.83 -2.31
N ILE A 509 -8.73 -4.72 -3.47
CA ILE A 509 -8.45 -5.52 -4.64
C ILE A 509 -8.16 -4.60 -5.81
N SER A 510 -7.11 -4.90 -6.58
CA SER A 510 -6.82 -4.24 -7.84
C SER A 510 -6.54 -5.24 -8.95
N TYR A 511 -7.20 -5.04 -10.08
CA TYR A 511 -7.09 -5.89 -11.28
C TYR A 511 -6.60 -5.08 -12.47
N LEU A 512 -5.54 -5.58 -13.11
CA LEU A 512 -4.94 -4.97 -14.29
C LEU A 512 -4.99 -5.94 -15.47
N GLY A 513 -5.59 -5.52 -16.57
CA GLY A 513 -5.54 -6.22 -17.85
C GLY A 513 -4.15 -6.12 -18.50
N GLY A 514 -3.83 -7.12 -19.33
CA GLY A 514 -2.54 -7.20 -20.03
C GLY A 514 -1.52 -8.07 -19.32
N HIS A 515 -0.39 -8.33 -19.97
CA HIS A 515 0.59 -9.35 -19.57
C HIS A 515 1.83 -8.79 -18.85
N SER A 516 2.71 -8.10 -19.58
CA SER A 516 3.98 -7.59 -19.05
C SER A 516 4.21 -6.17 -19.56
N PHE A 517 4.06 -5.20 -18.67
CA PHE A 517 4.31 -3.79 -18.94
C PHE A 517 5.81 -3.49 -18.99
N SER A 518 6.18 -2.43 -19.70
CA SER A 518 7.57 -2.07 -19.91
C SER A 518 8.17 -1.42 -18.66
N THR A 519 9.39 -1.81 -18.31
CA THR A 519 10.23 -1.14 -17.30
C THR A 519 11.32 -0.27 -17.93
N ASN A 520 11.32 -0.14 -19.25
CA ASN A 520 12.31 0.68 -19.95
C ASN A 520 12.16 2.16 -19.61
N VAL A 521 13.31 2.80 -19.47
CA VAL A 521 13.44 4.25 -19.27
C VAL A 521 14.31 4.86 -20.39
N PRO A 522 14.09 6.13 -20.78
CA PRO A 522 13.10 7.07 -20.24
C PRO A 522 11.64 6.65 -20.50
N VAL A 523 10.80 6.81 -19.50
CA VAL A 523 9.34 6.66 -19.57
C VAL A 523 8.79 7.72 -20.54
N THR A 524 7.91 7.30 -21.45
CA THR A 524 7.27 8.20 -22.41
C THR A 524 5.75 7.99 -22.45
N SER A 525 5.00 9.00 -22.88
CA SER A 525 3.55 8.90 -23.07
C SER A 525 3.18 7.86 -24.13
N GLY A 526 2.10 7.11 -23.91
CA GLY A 526 1.62 6.08 -24.83
C GLY A 526 2.49 4.81 -24.84
N SER A 527 3.60 4.81 -24.10
CA SER A 527 4.38 3.59 -23.91
C SER A 527 3.70 2.64 -22.94
N GLN A 528 4.13 1.38 -22.97
CA GLN A 528 3.64 0.33 -22.09
C GLN A 528 4.18 0.47 -20.66
N SER A 529 4.79 1.59 -20.26
CA SER A 529 5.34 1.80 -18.92
C SER A 529 4.30 2.22 -17.87
N GLN A 530 3.17 2.77 -18.33
CA GLN A 530 2.14 3.29 -17.43
C GLN A 530 1.48 2.16 -16.61
N GLY A 531 1.35 0.95 -17.15
CA GLY A 531 0.86 -0.20 -16.37
C GLY A 531 1.81 -0.61 -15.24
N THR A 532 3.13 -0.52 -15.45
CA THR A 532 4.11 -0.67 -14.35
C THR A 532 3.89 0.38 -13.27
N ARG A 533 3.58 1.64 -13.65
CA ARG A 533 3.24 2.68 -12.66
C ARG A 533 1.94 2.37 -11.92
N LEU A 534 0.90 1.88 -12.59
CA LEU A 534 -0.35 1.50 -11.92
C LEU A 534 -0.13 0.37 -10.91
N PHE A 535 0.67 -0.63 -11.27
CA PHE A 535 1.12 -1.66 -10.35
C PHE A 535 1.83 -1.06 -9.12
N LEU A 536 2.81 -0.18 -9.33
CA LEU A 536 3.54 0.46 -8.24
C LEU A 536 2.66 1.40 -7.39
N ASN A 537 1.73 2.13 -8.00
CA ASN A 537 0.74 2.95 -7.29
C ASN A 537 -0.08 2.09 -6.32
N ALA A 538 -0.48 0.90 -6.75
CA ALA A 538 -1.30 -0.01 -5.94
C ALA A 538 -0.57 -0.43 -4.66
N LEU A 539 0.78 -0.60 -4.71
CA LEU A 539 1.58 -0.96 -3.54
C LEU A 539 1.46 0.06 -2.40
N PHE A 540 1.41 1.36 -2.74
CA PHE A 540 1.45 2.46 -1.76
C PHE A 540 0.06 2.91 -1.30
N GLU A 541 -0.96 2.45 -1.99
CA GLU A 541 -2.34 2.75 -1.63
C GLU A 541 -2.84 1.81 -0.51
N ALA A 542 -2.35 0.58 -0.46
CA ALA A 542 -2.73 -0.42 0.54
C ALA A 542 -2.85 0.18 1.95
N GLN A 543 -3.95 -0.12 2.66
CA GLN A 543 -4.26 0.58 3.92
C GLN A 543 -3.21 0.40 5.00
N CYS A 544 -2.45 -0.70 4.96
CA CYS A 544 -1.27 -0.93 5.78
C CYS A 544 -0.22 0.21 5.76
N THR A 545 -0.20 1.05 4.70
CA THR A 545 0.79 2.13 4.54
C THR A 545 0.42 3.38 5.33
N VAL A 546 -0.85 3.48 5.73
CA VAL A 546 -1.40 4.56 6.55
C VAL A 546 -1.76 4.10 7.96
N THR A 547 -2.04 2.81 8.15
CA THR A 547 -2.32 2.17 9.45
C THR A 547 -1.57 0.84 9.50
N PRO A 548 -0.41 0.74 10.17
CA PRO A 548 0.43 -0.45 10.16
C PRO A 548 -0.27 -1.71 10.67
N ILE A 549 0.10 -2.88 10.13
CA ILE A 549 -0.40 -4.19 10.58
C ILE A 549 0.38 -4.61 11.85
N GLY A 550 -0.07 -4.14 13.01
CA GLY A 550 0.47 -4.53 14.33
C GLY A 550 -0.40 -5.58 15.05
N PRO A 551 0.06 -6.14 16.19
CA PRO A 551 -0.71 -7.07 17.03
C PRO A 551 -2.06 -6.52 17.53
N GLY A 552 -2.29 -5.20 17.42
CA GLY A 552 -3.59 -4.54 17.64
C GLY A 552 -4.44 -4.33 16.38
N GLY A 553 -3.89 -4.53 15.17
CA GLY A 553 -4.60 -4.33 13.89
C GLY A 553 -5.47 -5.52 13.45
N GLY A 554 -5.53 -6.57 14.27
CA GLY A 554 -6.34 -7.78 14.03
C GLY A 554 -7.50 -7.87 15.01
N GLY A 555 -8.54 -7.07 14.81
CA GLY A 555 -9.82 -7.22 15.52
C GLY A 555 -9.75 -6.95 17.02
N GLY A 556 -9.50 -5.70 17.41
CA GLY A 556 -9.59 -5.31 18.82
C GLY A 556 -9.25 -3.85 19.12
N GLY A 557 -10.00 -2.91 18.54
CA GLY A 557 -9.85 -1.47 18.83
C GLY A 557 -9.00 -0.73 17.80
N SER A 558 -9.36 0.53 17.55
CA SER A 558 -8.51 1.53 16.91
C SER A 558 -7.21 1.71 17.70
N ASP A 559 -6.17 2.26 17.08
CA ASP A 559 -4.91 2.74 17.70
C ASP A 559 -4.75 4.16 17.14
N SER A 560 -5.27 5.14 17.89
CA SER A 560 -5.58 6.47 17.39
C SER A 560 -4.35 7.40 17.34
N ASP A 561 -3.29 7.08 18.07
CA ASP A 561 -2.03 7.84 18.08
C ASP A 561 -0.84 7.09 17.44
N GLY A 562 -0.95 5.78 17.23
CA GLY A 562 0.00 4.98 16.46
C GLY A 562 1.26 4.60 17.22
N ASP A 563 1.18 4.48 18.55
CA ASP A 563 2.30 4.07 19.40
C ASP A 563 2.50 2.55 19.52
N GLY A 564 1.56 1.77 18.98
CA GLY A 564 1.61 0.31 18.91
C GLY A 564 0.73 -0.42 19.94
N VAL A 565 0.00 0.31 20.80
CA VAL A 565 -1.03 -0.23 21.70
C VAL A 565 -2.43 0.22 21.24
N GLY A 566 -3.39 -0.70 21.14
CA GLY A 566 -4.75 -0.31 20.73
C GLY A 566 -5.51 0.48 21.80
N ASP A 567 -6.35 1.43 21.41
CA ASP A 567 -7.17 2.36 22.23
C ASP A 567 -7.94 1.68 23.38
N GLY A 568 -8.33 0.41 23.20
CA GLY A 568 -9.05 -0.35 24.22
C GLY A 568 -8.17 -0.83 25.38
N SER A 569 -6.86 -0.86 25.16
CA SER A 569 -5.82 -1.28 26.10
C SER A 569 -4.89 -0.14 26.50
N ASP A 570 -4.88 0.94 25.72
CA ASP A 570 -4.09 2.12 25.99
C ASP A 570 -4.78 3.06 27.02
N PRO A 571 -4.12 3.39 28.15
CA PRO A 571 -4.59 4.41 29.09
C PRO A 571 -4.54 5.84 28.54
N PHE A 572 -3.77 6.11 27.48
CA PHE A 572 -3.68 7.40 26.80
C PHE A 572 -3.83 7.33 25.26
N PRO A 573 -5.01 6.90 24.74
CA PRO A 573 -5.28 6.61 23.32
C PRO A 573 -5.00 7.71 22.28
N ASP A 574 -4.60 8.91 22.70
CA ASP A 574 -4.38 10.07 21.84
C ASP A 574 -2.96 10.69 22.03
N ASP A 575 -2.09 10.07 22.81
CA ASP A 575 -0.73 10.54 23.12
C ASP A 575 0.35 9.51 22.73
N PRO A 576 0.99 9.66 21.55
CA PRO A 576 1.85 8.63 20.96
C PRO A 576 3.17 8.38 21.69
N ASN A 577 3.38 9.02 22.84
CA ASN A 577 4.53 8.82 23.71
C ASN A 577 4.13 8.19 25.05
N ARG A 578 2.87 7.76 25.19
CA ARG A 578 2.30 7.28 26.45
C ARG A 578 1.36 6.11 26.22
N CYS A 579 1.81 4.88 26.42
CA CYS A 579 1.01 3.69 26.13
C CYS A 579 0.69 2.81 27.34
N GLY A 580 1.09 3.25 28.54
CA GLY A 580 0.84 2.53 29.79
C GLY A 580 2.11 2.24 30.59
N ASP A 581 1.93 1.51 31.68
CA ASP A 581 2.97 1.09 32.63
C ASP A 581 2.62 -0.37 33.00
N SER A 582 2.87 -1.28 32.06
CA SER A 582 2.34 -2.65 32.09
C SER A 582 2.88 -3.48 33.26
N ASP A 583 4.07 -3.14 33.77
CA ASP A 583 4.72 -3.81 34.89
C ASP A 583 4.65 -3.04 36.23
N ALA A 584 4.07 -1.83 36.20
CA ALA A 584 3.83 -0.95 37.33
C ALA A 584 5.12 -0.45 38.02
N ASP A 585 6.20 -0.25 37.25
CA ASP A 585 7.48 0.26 37.75
C ASP A 585 7.53 1.81 37.85
N GLY A 586 6.54 2.48 37.27
CA GLY A 586 6.39 3.93 37.27
C GLY A 586 6.92 4.63 36.02
N CYS A 587 7.38 3.89 35.01
CA CYS A 587 7.75 4.36 33.68
C CYS A 587 6.73 4.00 32.62
N ASP A 588 6.80 4.73 31.51
CA ASP A 588 5.88 4.55 30.41
C ASP A 588 6.52 3.65 29.34
N ASP A 589 5.80 2.58 28.97
CA ASP A 589 6.18 1.54 28.01
C ASP A 589 6.57 2.12 26.62
N CYS A 590 6.14 3.36 26.30
CA CYS A 590 6.37 4.02 25.01
C CYS A 590 7.36 5.21 25.04
N SER A 591 8.08 5.41 26.14
CA SER A 591 9.04 6.51 26.32
C SER A 591 10.18 6.59 25.29
N THR A 592 10.39 5.53 24.47
CA THR A 592 11.39 5.52 23.39
C THR A 592 10.82 5.47 21.96
N GLY A 593 9.50 5.68 21.80
CA GLY A 593 8.85 5.74 20.48
C GLY A 593 8.42 4.37 19.93
N GLY A 594 8.05 3.44 20.82
CA GLY A 594 7.39 2.18 20.51
C GLY A 594 7.19 1.32 21.76
N PHE A 595 6.17 0.46 21.76
CA PHE A 595 5.84 -0.47 22.86
C PHE A 595 6.93 -1.53 23.06
N ASP A 596 7.67 -1.46 24.17
CA ASP A 596 8.72 -2.43 24.55
C ASP A 596 8.64 -2.79 26.04
N THR A 597 7.96 -3.90 26.35
CA THR A 597 7.78 -4.41 27.72
C THR A 597 9.07 -4.92 28.39
N GLU A 598 10.22 -4.90 27.70
CA GLU A 598 11.51 -5.35 28.25
C GLU A 598 12.45 -4.19 28.63
N ASN A 599 12.14 -2.93 28.32
CA ASN A 599 13.16 -1.88 28.21
C ASN A 599 12.98 -0.64 29.09
N ASP A 600 12.16 -0.73 30.13
CA ASP A 600 11.99 0.28 31.17
C ASP A 600 12.68 -0.06 32.50
N CYS A 601 13.02 -1.33 32.80
CA CYS A 601 14.13 -1.72 33.71
C CYS A 601 14.35 -3.24 33.82
N GLU A 602 15.60 -3.73 33.75
CA GLU A 602 15.97 -5.04 34.32
C GLU A 602 15.79 -4.99 35.85
N GLY A 603 14.64 -5.45 36.35
CA GLY A 603 14.38 -5.67 37.77
C GLY A 603 15.25 -6.78 38.35
N GLY A 604 16.49 -6.44 38.73
CA GLY A 604 17.28 -7.28 39.64
C GLY A 604 16.57 -7.45 40.99
N PRO A 605 16.63 -8.62 41.65
CA PRO A 605 15.83 -8.89 42.82
C PRO A 605 16.35 -8.12 44.05
N GLY A 606 15.70 -7.00 44.34
CA GLY A 606 15.66 -6.39 45.67
C GLY A 606 16.21 -4.96 45.76
N GLY A 607 15.36 -4.03 46.20
CA GLY A 607 15.82 -2.79 46.83
C GLY A 607 14.92 -1.58 46.61
N SER A 608 14.11 -1.23 47.60
CA SER A 608 13.49 0.08 47.74
C SER A 608 14.52 1.21 47.81
N ASN A 609 14.46 2.18 46.89
CA ASN A 609 14.58 3.62 47.14
C ASN A 609 14.71 4.41 45.82
N SER A 610 13.69 5.22 45.53
CA SER A 610 13.72 6.49 44.80
C SER A 610 15.02 6.87 44.07
N GLY A 611 15.01 6.79 42.74
CA GLY A 611 16.01 7.40 41.88
C GLY A 611 15.85 7.05 40.39
N GLY A 612 14.97 7.79 39.70
CA GLY A 612 15.03 8.11 38.27
C GLY A 612 15.24 6.97 37.28
N CYS A 613 14.16 6.27 36.95
CA CYS A 613 13.95 5.72 35.62
C CYS A 613 12.95 6.67 34.93
N CYS A 614 12.83 6.63 33.60
CA CYS A 614 12.11 7.58 32.75
C CYS A 614 12.89 8.90 32.49
N ASP A 615 13.75 8.81 31.48
CA ASP A 615 14.45 9.84 30.70
C ASP A 615 15.49 10.76 31.36
N ALA A 616 16.74 10.59 30.90
CA ALA A 616 17.70 11.69 30.78
C ALA A 616 17.78 12.16 29.32
N GLY A 617 16.83 13.00 28.90
CA GLY A 617 16.77 13.42 27.50
C GLY A 617 16.02 14.72 27.17
N SER A 618 16.29 15.87 27.83
CA SER A 618 16.45 17.15 27.11
C SER A 618 16.72 18.40 27.97
N SER A 619 17.73 19.16 27.50
CA SER A 619 17.92 20.61 27.62
C SER A 619 18.19 21.26 28.98
N GLY A 620 19.40 21.81 29.12
CA GLY A 620 19.76 22.71 30.21
C GLY A 620 21.11 23.38 29.97
N SER A 621 21.08 24.61 29.50
CA SER A 621 22.20 25.55 29.45
C SER A 621 22.95 25.65 30.78
N GLY A 622 24.27 25.47 30.76
CA GLY A 622 25.12 25.68 31.93
C GLY A 622 26.60 25.44 31.66
N LEU A 623 27.41 26.48 31.85
CA LEU A 623 28.86 26.58 31.69
C LEU A 623 29.68 25.41 32.30
N PRO A 624 30.92 25.16 31.83
CA PRO A 624 31.77 24.11 32.38
C PRO A 624 32.35 24.50 33.75
N THR A 625 32.09 23.62 34.71
CA THR A 625 32.99 23.09 35.74
C THR A 625 34.27 23.86 36.09
N ALA A 626 34.34 24.29 37.36
CA ALA A 626 35.55 24.16 38.17
C ALA A 626 35.17 23.64 39.58
N LEU A 627 35.49 22.36 39.83
CA LEU A 627 35.44 21.74 41.16
C LEU A 627 36.46 22.39 42.09
N LEU A 628 36.02 22.77 43.30
CA LEU A 628 36.88 22.82 44.49
C LEU A 628 36.31 21.83 45.51
N GLY A 629 37.01 20.71 45.71
CA GLY A 629 36.70 19.70 46.72
C GLY A 629 37.05 20.18 48.13
N VAL A 630 36.17 19.86 49.07
CA VAL A 630 36.33 20.08 50.52
C VAL A 630 37.24 18.99 51.09
N TYR A 631 38.33 19.39 51.76
CA TYR A 631 39.21 18.50 52.52
C TYR A 631 38.77 18.41 53.98
N VAL A 632 38.61 17.18 54.49
CA VAL A 632 38.61 16.85 55.93
C VAL A 632 40.06 16.57 56.34
N GLY A 633 40.49 17.16 57.45
CA GLY A 633 41.87 17.08 57.93
C GLY A 633 42.16 15.91 58.87
N ALA A 634 43.40 15.42 58.84
CA ALA A 634 44.14 14.92 60.00
C ALA A 634 45.66 14.81 59.71
N LEU A 635 46.44 15.59 60.48
CA LEU A 635 47.70 15.25 61.15
C LEU A 635 48.79 14.42 60.43
N LEU A 636 49.96 15.04 60.13
CA LEU A 636 51.23 14.91 60.88
C LEU A 636 52.50 15.29 60.07
N LEU A 637 53.37 16.06 60.76
CA LEU A 637 54.85 16.07 60.72
C LEU A 637 55.67 16.69 59.56
N ARG A 638 56.33 17.80 59.96
CA ARG A 638 57.76 18.14 59.78
C ARG A 638 58.31 18.64 58.42
N SER A 639 58.57 19.95 58.45
CA SER A 639 59.90 20.60 58.38
C SER A 639 60.33 21.29 57.06
N ARG A 640 60.63 22.60 57.23
CA ARG A 640 61.74 23.42 56.67
C ARG A 640 61.93 23.39 55.13
N SER A 641 62.09 24.48 54.39
CA SER A 641 62.66 25.80 54.69
C SER A 641 62.49 26.77 53.50
N ARG A 642 62.47 28.09 53.79
CA ARG A 642 63.01 29.24 53.01
C ARG A 642 62.40 29.50 51.60
N ARG A 643 61.57 30.52 51.35
CA ARG A 643 61.82 32.00 51.25
C ARG A 643 63.08 32.38 50.42
N PRO A 644 63.13 33.59 49.81
CA PRO A 644 62.07 34.42 49.21
C PRO A 644 62.55 35.28 47.99
N HIS A 645 61.75 36.31 47.67
CA HIS A 645 62.03 37.55 46.92
C HIS A 645 61.67 37.51 45.43
N ALA A 646 60.92 38.48 44.88
CA ALA A 646 60.20 39.63 45.43
C ALA A 646 59.11 40.01 44.41
#